data_AF-A0AAN6S0C8-F1
#
_entry.id   AF-A0AAN6S0C8-F1
#
_cell.length_a   1.000
_cell.length_b   1.000
_cell.length_c   1.000
_cell.angle_alpha   90.00
_cell.angle_beta   90.00
_cell.angle_gamma   90.00
#
_symmetry.space_group_name_H-M   'P 1'
#
loop_
_entity.id
_entity.type
_entity.pdbx_description
1 polymer ?
#
loop_
_entity_poly.entity_id
_entity_poly.type
_entity_poly.pdbx_seq_one_letter_code
_entity_poly.pdbx_strand_id
1 'polypeptide(L)'
;MGSGKIYRASTTAPVNIAVVKYWGKRDRKLNLPTNSSLSVTLSQSDLRTLTTASCSTSYPSSDGDSLLLNGEPSDISGARTQACFRELRARRAALEAANPSLPKLSAMSLRLVSENNFPTAAGLASSAAGFAALVRAIADLYELPDSPAELSLIARQGSGSACRSLFGGYVAWRMGEADDGSDSRAEQVAEAAHWPEMRALVLVVSAAKKGVSSTSGMQQTVATSGLFRERVSRVVPQHMDAMEKAIKERDFAAFAEVTMRDSNSFHASCADTYPPIFYMNDVSRAAIRAVETINATAGRTVAAYTFDAGPNAVIYYSEKDTEAVVGTFFHVLGADLHGWKDDVVKGLKPTLSLEEGVAGLLKAGVGRIIMTGVGEGPIKTDEYLVDGDGNPSDTVRSTLTLPRGRGCSMYTPAIYDIDPAGNVLCTYADSEKEVLQSEKAKVPLAKAIFYAFLPAGYPHSVTDDYLAYQTYDSLQAFSSSITSLLANRAVLEGLGVGDSSSSPTGALILKIIQDTFSRVATILFAHRMGQAIEPECKFYRFLADIFNDSAQFLDLLTPALPYFPKLSVMVSASILRSLCGVAANASKASLSAHFALNGNLAELNAKEASQETIVSLLGTLTGTLVVRVVHDKQTVWILMVLLVGVHLLTNYRAVRSVKMRTLNRQRATIVFREWLDHNAILNPSQVSQRESILLNGRGDMSSKSGDYTGFCEFGTYGDVKGWNPRGYHRYDFEAPSYYLGIWHRGGNFYMRIALKEGTNNALSAWFDAVNHAYHFDSALKDGLESHYENEMPLGYVSEDQKRTIFSALKSAGWDLDTAALETRSPVRVRVGDGKKGM
;
A
#
# COMPACT_ATOMS: atom_id res chain seq x y z
N MET A 1 5.67 8.37 54.55
CA MET A 1 5.66 7.07 53.87
C MET A 1 6.97 6.97 53.11
N GLY A 2 7.86 6.05 53.48
CA GLY A 2 9.21 6.02 52.91
C GLY A 2 9.17 5.69 51.42
N SER A 3 9.81 6.53 50.60
CA SER A 3 10.00 6.28 49.17
C SER A 3 10.73 4.95 49.00
N GLY A 4 10.05 3.93 48.47
CA GLY A 4 10.65 2.61 48.24
C GLY A 4 11.88 2.74 47.34
N LYS A 5 12.97 2.06 47.68
CA LYS A 5 14.21 2.07 46.88
C LYS A 5 13.88 1.70 45.43
N ILE A 6 14.40 2.47 44.47
CA ILE A 6 14.28 2.18 43.05
C ILE A 6 15.54 1.45 42.60
N TYR A 7 15.34 0.25 42.06
CA TYR A 7 16.37 -0.53 41.40
C TYR A 7 16.31 -0.21 39.92
N ARG A 8 17.44 0.14 39.30
CA ARG A 8 17.51 0.44 37.88
C ARG A 8 18.81 -0.05 37.27
N ALA A 9 18.76 -0.48 36.02
CA ALA A 9 19.92 -0.76 35.18
C ALA A 9 19.66 -0.21 33.78
N SER A 10 20.71 0.30 33.13
CA SER A 10 20.62 0.85 31.79
C SER A 10 21.65 0.21 30.87
N THR A 11 21.25 -0.07 29.65
CA THR A 11 22.07 -0.78 28.67
C THR A 11 21.83 -0.21 27.28
N THR A 12 22.90 0.01 26.53
CA THR A 12 22.83 0.21 25.08
C THR A 12 22.94 -1.13 24.36
N ALA A 13 22.21 -1.32 23.27
CA ALA A 13 22.40 -2.46 22.38
C ALA A 13 22.53 -2.03 20.91
N PRO A 14 23.36 -2.74 20.13
CA PRO A 14 23.62 -2.43 18.73
C PRO A 14 22.54 -2.97 17.78
N VAL A 15 22.47 -2.35 16.61
CA VAL A 15 21.83 -2.93 15.42
C VAL A 15 22.76 -3.98 14.80
N ASN A 16 22.19 -5.03 14.21
CA ASN A 16 22.94 -5.97 13.35
C ASN A 16 22.30 -6.06 11.97
N ILE A 17 23.12 -6.28 10.93
CA ILE A 17 22.67 -6.46 9.55
C ILE A 17 23.08 -7.85 9.06
N ALA A 18 22.10 -8.62 8.61
CA ALA A 18 22.34 -9.99 8.15
C ALA A 18 23.09 -9.99 6.80
N VAL A 19 24.15 -10.77 6.71
CA VAL A 19 24.89 -11.07 5.47
C VAL A 19 24.55 -12.46 4.93
N VAL A 20 24.09 -13.35 5.81
CA VAL A 20 23.31 -14.55 5.46
C VAL A 20 21.93 -14.41 6.11
N LYS A 21 20.87 -14.33 5.30
CA LYS A 21 19.55 -13.84 5.70
C LYS A 21 18.74 -14.88 6.46
N TYR A 22 18.18 -14.43 7.58
CA TYR A 22 17.07 -15.07 8.24
C TYR A 22 15.76 -14.72 7.54
N TRP A 23 15.06 -15.73 7.02
CA TRP A 23 13.72 -15.59 6.48
C TRP A 23 12.97 -16.91 6.64
N GLY A 24 11.85 -16.91 7.37
CA GLY A 24 11.01 -18.10 7.58
C GLY A 24 11.16 -18.71 8.98
N LYS A 25 10.04 -19.12 9.58
CA LYS A 25 10.00 -19.79 10.89
C LYS A 25 9.44 -21.19 10.75
N ARG A 26 10.17 -22.17 11.29
CA ARG A 26 9.66 -23.53 11.50
C ARG A 26 8.75 -23.61 12.72
N ASP A 27 9.04 -22.82 13.76
CA ASP A 27 8.17 -22.63 14.92
C ASP A 27 7.93 -21.14 15.19
N ARG A 28 6.66 -20.73 15.16
CA ARG A 28 6.26 -19.33 15.35
C ARG A 28 6.18 -18.90 16.82
N LYS A 29 5.92 -19.84 17.72
CA LYS A 29 5.77 -19.58 19.17
C LYS A 29 7.13 -19.39 19.81
N LEU A 30 8.10 -20.23 19.46
CA LEU A 30 9.47 -20.20 19.96
C LEU A 30 10.42 -19.34 19.11
N ASN A 31 9.92 -18.80 17.98
CA ASN A 31 10.70 -18.09 16.96
C ASN A 31 11.88 -18.92 16.42
N LEU A 32 11.68 -20.22 16.14
CA LEU A 32 12.72 -21.08 15.56
C LEU A 32 12.78 -20.87 14.05
N PRO A 33 13.97 -20.64 13.48
CA PRO A 33 14.11 -20.30 12.08
C PRO A 33 14.13 -21.57 11.21
N THR A 34 13.82 -21.42 9.93
CA THR A 34 13.98 -22.50 8.93
C THR A 34 15.44 -22.77 8.60
N ASN A 35 16.32 -21.78 8.76
CA ASN A 35 17.75 -21.86 8.46
C ASN A 35 18.57 -20.99 9.43
N SER A 36 19.86 -21.31 9.59
CA SER A 36 20.79 -20.45 10.32
C SER A 36 20.99 -19.13 9.57
N SER A 37 21.48 -18.10 10.27
CA SER A 37 21.78 -16.79 9.68
C SER A 37 23.03 -16.20 10.30
N LEU A 38 23.67 -15.25 9.60
CA LEU A 38 24.89 -14.59 10.07
C LEU A 38 24.77 -13.09 9.82
N SER A 39 25.16 -12.27 10.80
CA SER A 39 25.14 -10.81 10.72
C SER A 39 26.43 -10.17 11.18
N VAL A 40 26.66 -8.94 10.72
CA VAL A 40 27.65 -8.02 11.29
C VAL A 40 26.92 -7.08 12.26
N THR A 41 27.41 -6.98 13.48
CA THR A 41 26.96 -6.01 14.47
C THR A 41 27.56 -4.64 14.14
N LEU A 42 26.74 -3.60 14.13
CA LEU A 42 27.15 -2.22 13.81
C LEU A 42 27.53 -1.45 15.08
N SER A 43 28.43 -0.48 14.96
CA SER A 43 28.90 0.33 16.09
C SER A 43 27.76 1.11 16.77
N GLN A 44 27.72 1.05 18.10
CA GLN A 44 26.74 1.80 18.91
C GLN A 44 27.02 3.30 18.95
N SER A 45 28.22 3.72 18.53
CA SER A 45 28.53 5.14 18.35
C SER A 45 27.64 5.79 17.29
N ASP A 46 27.20 5.01 16.30
CA ASP A 46 26.34 5.48 15.22
C ASP A 46 24.89 5.05 15.41
N LEU A 47 24.65 3.78 15.74
CA LEU A 47 23.32 3.18 15.81
C LEU A 47 23.15 2.35 17.09
N ARG A 48 22.34 2.85 18.02
CA ARG A 48 22.06 2.17 19.29
C ARG A 48 20.61 2.34 19.75
N THR A 49 20.16 1.33 20.48
CA THR A 49 19.00 1.43 21.37
C THR A 49 19.50 1.55 22.81
N LEU A 50 19.10 2.58 23.54
CA LEU A 50 19.31 2.71 24.97
C LEU A 50 18.04 2.28 25.70
N THR A 51 18.15 1.37 26.65
CA THR A 51 17.01 0.95 27.49
C THR A 51 17.39 0.98 28.95
N THR A 52 16.59 1.68 29.76
CA THR A 52 16.64 1.61 31.22
C THR A 52 15.49 0.75 31.72
N ALA A 53 15.82 -0.31 32.46
CA ALA A 53 14.87 -1.13 33.20
C ALA A 53 14.90 -0.74 34.67
N SER A 54 13.72 -0.59 35.28
CA SER A 54 13.61 -0.31 36.71
C SER A 54 12.48 -1.07 37.38
N CYS A 55 12.60 -1.32 38.68
CA CYS A 55 11.52 -1.82 39.52
C CYS A 55 11.62 -1.27 40.94
N SER A 56 10.48 -1.16 41.62
CA SER A 56 10.39 -0.70 42.99
C SER A 56 9.10 -1.20 43.64
N THR A 57 9.12 -1.34 44.97
CA THR A 57 7.90 -1.53 45.77
C THR A 57 7.03 -0.28 45.83
N SER A 58 7.58 0.89 45.46
CA SER A 58 6.83 2.15 45.37
C SER A 58 5.98 2.25 44.11
N TYR A 59 6.26 1.43 43.08
CA TYR A 59 5.43 1.38 41.88
C TYR A 59 4.10 0.69 42.21
N PRO A 60 2.94 1.30 41.93
CA PRO A 60 1.65 0.68 42.22
C PRO A 60 1.53 -0.67 41.51
N SER A 61 1.26 -1.74 42.26
CA SER A 61 1.11 -3.08 41.67
C SER A 61 -0.05 -3.17 40.67
N SER A 62 -1.03 -2.25 40.78
CA SER A 62 -2.12 -2.07 39.82
C SER A 62 -1.66 -1.63 38.43
N ASP A 63 -0.50 -0.98 38.32
CA ASP A 63 0.01 -0.45 37.04
C ASP A 63 0.59 -1.57 36.15
N GLY A 64 0.94 -2.72 36.75
CA GLY A 64 1.62 -3.81 36.04
C GLY A 64 2.97 -3.38 35.46
N ASP A 65 3.45 -4.13 34.48
CA ASP A 65 4.65 -3.76 33.72
C ASP A 65 4.32 -2.63 32.73
N SER A 66 5.31 -1.80 32.39
CA SER A 66 5.14 -0.74 31.39
C SER A 66 6.39 -0.55 30.54
N LEU A 67 6.21 -0.10 29.30
CA LEU A 67 7.29 0.31 28.40
C LEU A 67 6.96 1.67 27.77
N LEU A 68 7.88 2.61 27.89
CA LEU A 68 7.90 3.86 27.13
C LEU A 68 8.98 3.72 26.04
N LEU A 69 8.60 3.85 24.76
CA LEU A 69 9.51 3.77 23.63
C LEU A 69 9.53 5.12 22.90
N ASN A 70 10.69 5.78 22.86
CA ASN A 70 10.88 7.11 22.27
C ASN A 70 9.86 8.15 22.81
N GLY A 71 9.57 8.11 24.11
CA GLY A 71 8.63 9.03 24.76
C GLY A 71 7.14 8.60 24.70
N GLU A 72 6.80 7.55 23.95
CA GLU A 72 5.42 7.09 23.78
C GLU A 72 5.15 5.73 24.47
N PRO A 73 3.99 5.53 25.11
CA PRO A 73 3.63 4.23 25.68
C PRO A 73 3.56 3.14 24.60
N SER A 74 4.23 2.02 24.84
CA SER A 74 4.23 0.86 23.94
C SER A 74 3.47 -0.31 24.56
N ASP A 75 2.63 -0.97 23.76
CA ASP A 75 1.94 -2.18 24.19
C ASP A 75 2.93 -3.34 24.41
N ILE A 76 2.91 -3.91 25.61
CA ILE A 76 3.73 -5.04 26.05
C ILE A 76 2.89 -6.29 26.37
N SER A 77 1.57 -6.24 26.17
CA SER A 77 0.67 -7.38 26.43
C SER A 77 0.88 -8.55 25.45
N GLY A 78 1.58 -8.30 24.33
CA GLY A 78 1.87 -9.29 23.31
C GLY A 78 2.71 -10.47 23.82
N ALA A 79 2.38 -11.68 23.34
CA ALA A 79 2.99 -12.94 23.77
C ALA A 79 4.53 -12.98 23.69
N ARG A 80 5.12 -12.25 22.74
CA ARG A 80 6.58 -12.17 22.54
C ARG A 80 7.28 -11.47 23.70
N THR A 81 6.79 -10.29 24.09
CA THR A 81 7.34 -9.51 25.21
C THR A 81 7.09 -10.22 26.53
N GLN A 82 5.89 -10.76 26.71
CA GLN A 82 5.53 -11.53 27.91
C GLN A 82 6.38 -12.81 28.06
N ALA A 83 6.77 -13.45 26.96
CA ALA A 83 7.72 -14.56 27.00
C ALA A 83 9.08 -14.11 27.55
N CYS A 84 9.64 -13.00 27.06
CA CYS A 84 10.90 -12.47 27.59
C CYS A 84 10.82 -12.17 29.10
N PHE A 85 9.75 -11.48 29.55
CA PHE A 85 9.58 -11.15 30.96
C PHE A 85 9.45 -12.38 31.84
N ARG A 86 8.67 -13.38 31.41
CA ARG A 86 8.50 -14.62 32.16
C ARG A 86 9.82 -15.37 32.33
N GLU A 87 10.60 -15.54 31.26
CA GLU A 87 11.89 -16.25 31.34
C GLU A 87 12.90 -15.50 32.23
N LEU A 88 13.00 -14.17 32.11
CA LEU A 88 13.90 -13.35 32.92
C LEU A 88 13.51 -13.35 34.40
N ARG A 89 12.21 -13.23 34.69
CA ARG A 89 11.69 -13.31 36.07
C ARG A 89 11.89 -14.69 36.67
N ALA A 90 11.70 -15.76 35.90
CA ALA A 90 11.93 -17.12 36.38
C ALA A 90 13.39 -17.33 36.80
N ARG A 91 14.35 -16.84 36.01
CA ARG A 91 15.79 -16.88 36.36
C ARG A 91 16.09 -16.04 37.60
N ARG A 92 15.54 -14.83 37.70
CA ARG A 92 15.70 -14.00 38.90
C ARG A 92 15.09 -14.64 40.15
N ALA A 93 13.89 -15.23 40.03
CA ALA A 93 13.22 -15.91 41.14
C ALA A 93 14.03 -17.12 41.63
N ALA A 94 14.71 -17.85 40.74
CA ALA A 94 15.60 -18.94 41.12
C ALA A 94 16.80 -18.45 41.97
N LEU A 95 17.41 -17.32 41.60
CA LEU A 95 18.48 -16.69 42.39
C LEU A 95 17.97 -16.24 43.77
N GLU A 96 16.79 -15.61 43.81
CA GLU A 96 16.15 -15.15 45.04
C GLU A 96 15.70 -16.30 45.97
N ALA A 97 15.40 -17.46 45.41
CA ALA A 97 15.10 -18.68 46.16
C ALA A 97 16.37 -19.32 46.72
N ALA A 98 17.46 -19.34 45.95
CA ALA A 98 18.76 -19.86 46.38
C ALA A 98 19.43 -18.96 47.43
N ASN A 99 19.22 -17.65 47.37
CA ASN A 99 19.73 -16.70 48.35
C ASN A 99 18.61 -15.77 48.88
N PRO A 100 18.00 -16.10 50.04
CA PRO A 100 16.91 -15.32 50.63
C PRO A 100 17.27 -13.87 51.01
N SER A 101 18.56 -13.53 51.11
CA SER A 101 19.00 -12.16 51.41
C SER A 101 18.84 -11.19 50.23
N LEU A 102 18.65 -11.71 49.01
CA LEU A 102 18.46 -10.89 47.82
C LEU A 102 17.08 -10.19 47.82
N PRO A 103 16.99 -8.95 47.30
CA PRO A 103 15.70 -8.29 47.13
C PRO A 103 14.82 -9.06 46.13
N LYS A 104 13.51 -9.12 46.41
CA LYS A 104 12.50 -9.85 45.61
C LYS A 104 12.08 -9.07 44.36
N LEU A 105 13.05 -8.77 43.50
CA LEU A 105 12.86 -8.00 42.27
C LEU A 105 11.95 -8.72 41.27
N SER A 106 11.96 -10.07 41.23
CA SER A 106 11.15 -10.86 40.27
C SER A 106 9.63 -10.66 40.40
N ALA A 107 9.17 -10.28 41.60
CA ALA A 107 7.76 -10.05 41.93
C ALA A 107 7.34 -8.57 41.75
N MET A 108 8.30 -7.66 41.57
CA MET A 108 8.00 -6.23 41.39
C MET A 108 7.60 -5.93 39.95
N SER A 109 6.79 -4.89 39.76
CA SER A 109 6.46 -4.36 38.44
C SER A 109 7.69 -3.74 37.78
N LEU A 110 7.89 -4.04 36.50
CA LEU A 110 8.95 -3.48 35.66
C LEU A 110 8.45 -2.21 34.96
N ARG A 111 9.20 -1.12 35.09
CA ARG A 111 9.07 0.07 34.24
C ARG A 111 10.30 0.17 33.34
N LEU A 112 10.06 0.05 32.04
CA LEU A 112 11.07 0.16 30.99
C LEU A 112 10.92 1.51 30.27
N VAL A 113 12.04 2.18 30.04
CA VAL A 113 12.10 3.36 29.15
C VAL A 113 13.20 3.08 28.13
N SER A 114 12.87 3.21 26.85
CA SER A 114 13.75 2.86 25.73
C SER A 114 13.76 3.98 24.68
N GLU A 115 14.93 4.25 24.11
CA GLU A 115 15.18 5.25 23.09
C GLU A 115 16.06 4.67 21.98
N ASN A 116 15.75 4.98 20.73
CA ASN A 116 16.64 4.73 19.58
C ASN A 116 17.20 6.06 19.06
N ASN A 117 18.50 6.13 18.79
CA ASN A 117 19.10 7.28 18.10
C ASN A 117 18.91 7.24 16.56
N PHE A 118 18.11 6.30 16.06
CA PHE A 118 17.74 6.15 14.67
C PHE A 118 16.23 5.96 14.52
N PRO A 119 15.62 6.37 13.38
CA PRO A 119 14.17 6.31 13.22
C PRO A 119 13.66 4.86 13.26
N THR A 120 12.68 4.58 14.12
CA THR A 120 12.08 3.24 14.30
C THR A 120 11.53 2.66 12.98
N ALA A 121 11.12 3.52 12.03
CA ALA A 121 10.57 3.15 10.72
C ALA A 121 11.61 3.03 9.59
N ALA A 122 12.89 3.36 9.81
CA ALA A 122 13.92 3.41 8.76
C ALA A 122 14.40 2.02 8.27
N GLY A 123 13.70 0.92 8.56
CA GLY A 123 14.04 -0.41 8.06
C GLY A 123 15.34 -1.04 8.59
N LEU A 124 16.07 -0.37 9.51
CA LEU A 124 17.36 -0.79 10.09
C LEU A 124 17.22 -1.78 11.27
N ALA A 125 16.35 -2.77 11.14
CA ALA A 125 16.14 -3.80 12.17
C ALA A 125 15.89 -3.26 13.60
N SER A 126 15.15 -2.16 13.76
CA SER A 126 14.86 -1.51 15.06
C SER A 126 14.33 -2.48 16.14
N SER A 127 13.50 -3.45 15.76
CA SER A 127 13.01 -4.47 16.70
C SER A 127 14.10 -5.40 17.25
N ALA A 128 15.18 -5.64 16.51
CA ALA A 128 16.27 -6.52 16.94
C ALA A 128 17.09 -5.86 18.05
N ALA A 129 17.53 -4.61 17.82
CA ALA A 129 18.24 -3.81 18.82
C ALA A 129 17.35 -3.54 20.05
N GLY A 130 16.06 -3.24 19.85
CA GLY A 130 15.11 -3.01 20.95
C GLY A 130 14.94 -4.21 21.88
N PHE A 131 14.68 -5.41 21.35
CA PHE A 131 14.55 -6.60 22.19
C PHE A 131 15.88 -7.04 22.82
N ALA A 132 17.01 -6.82 22.14
CA ALA A 132 18.33 -7.08 22.71
C ALA A 132 18.62 -6.14 23.90
N ALA A 133 18.37 -4.83 23.75
CA ALA A 133 18.51 -3.84 24.82
C ALA A 133 17.57 -4.15 25.99
N LEU A 134 16.31 -4.50 25.72
CA LEU A 134 15.33 -4.88 26.74
C LEU A 134 15.78 -6.09 27.54
N VAL A 135 16.16 -7.19 26.87
CA VAL A 135 16.59 -8.42 27.55
C VAL A 135 17.84 -8.15 28.36
N ARG A 136 18.81 -7.41 27.80
CA ARG A 136 20.06 -7.11 28.50
C ARG A 136 19.85 -6.18 29.69
N ALA A 137 19.08 -5.11 29.56
CA ALA A 137 18.80 -4.17 30.65
C ALA A 137 18.07 -4.85 31.82
N ILE A 138 17.12 -5.74 31.54
CA ILE A 138 16.43 -6.51 32.59
C ILE A 138 17.38 -7.55 33.21
N ALA A 139 18.22 -8.23 32.41
CA ALA A 139 19.22 -9.15 32.94
C ALA A 139 20.24 -8.44 33.85
N ASP A 140 20.69 -7.23 33.46
CA ASP A 140 21.58 -6.39 34.25
C ASP A 140 20.89 -5.86 35.53
N LEU A 141 19.59 -5.53 35.47
CA LEU A 141 18.76 -5.15 36.64
C LEU A 141 18.61 -6.31 37.62
N TYR A 142 18.42 -7.51 37.10
CA TYR A 142 18.24 -8.74 37.87
C TYR A 142 19.55 -9.40 38.29
N GLU A 143 20.70 -8.84 37.89
CA GLU A 143 22.04 -9.38 38.18
C GLU A 143 22.15 -10.86 37.77
N LEU A 144 21.58 -11.19 36.61
CA LEU A 144 21.58 -12.55 36.10
C LEU A 144 23.01 -12.97 35.71
N PRO A 145 23.50 -14.16 36.11
CA PRO A 145 24.83 -14.66 35.77
C PRO A 145 24.92 -15.20 34.34
N ASP A 146 23.80 -15.24 33.62
CA ASP A 146 23.65 -15.81 32.30
C ASP A 146 24.57 -15.16 31.26
N SER A 147 25.23 -16.01 30.48
CA SER A 147 26.06 -15.60 29.35
C SER A 147 25.22 -14.95 28.24
N PRO A 148 25.84 -14.16 27.34
CA PRO A 148 25.14 -13.62 26.17
C PRO A 148 24.49 -14.72 25.31
N ALA A 149 25.09 -15.93 25.24
CA ALA A 149 24.53 -17.07 24.54
C ALA A 149 23.21 -17.55 25.17
N GLU A 150 23.14 -17.62 26.50
CA GLU A 150 21.94 -18.03 27.23
C GLU A 150 20.84 -16.96 27.20
N LEU A 151 21.22 -15.68 27.28
CA LEU A 151 20.28 -14.57 27.09
C LEU A 151 19.74 -14.51 25.65
N SER A 152 20.51 -15.01 24.67
CA SER A 152 20.09 -15.00 23.26
C SER A 152 18.87 -15.88 23.00
N LEU A 153 18.69 -16.95 23.79
CA LEU A 153 17.49 -17.80 23.78
C LEU A 153 16.23 -17.00 24.15
N ILE A 154 16.36 -16.06 25.08
CA ILE A 154 15.27 -15.18 25.52
C ILE A 154 15.00 -14.10 24.47
N ALA A 155 16.06 -13.44 23.99
CA ALA A 155 15.94 -12.40 22.97
C ALA A 155 15.31 -12.92 21.68
N ARG A 156 15.64 -14.17 21.28
CA ARG A 156 15.01 -14.87 20.14
C ARG A 156 13.49 -14.92 20.24
N GLN A 157 12.95 -15.23 21.42
CA GLN A 157 11.48 -15.34 21.63
C GLN A 157 10.78 -13.98 21.50
N GLY A 158 11.46 -12.88 21.85
CA GLY A 158 10.97 -11.52 21.63
C GLY A 158 10.97 -11.13 20.15
N SER A 159 12.15 -11.21 19.52
CA SER A 159 12.33 -11.00 18.09
C SER A 159 13.49 -11.86 17.61
N GLY A 160 13.25 -12.78 16.66
CA GLY A 160 14.22 -13.81 16.26
C GLY A 160 15.65 -13.27 16.06
N SER A 161 15.81 -12.23 15.23
CA SER A 161 17.12 -11.62 14.95
C SER A 161 17.74 -10.80 16.10
N ALA A 162 17.00 -10.53 17.18
CA ALA A 162 17.53 -9.85 18.37
C ALA A 162 18.58 -10.70 19.09
N CYS A 163 18.53 -12.03 18.95
CA CYS A 163 19.52 -12.92 19.56
C CYS A 163 20.95 -12.58 19.10
N ARG A 164 21.12 -12.17 17.83
CA ARG A 164 22.43 -11.81 17.27
C ARG A 164 22.95 -10.47 17.80
N SER A 165 22.07 -9.55 18.20
CA SER A 165 22.44 -8.27 18.81
C SER A 165 22.92 -8.39 20.27
N LEU A 166 23.00 -9.61 20.84
CA LEU A 166 23.63 -9.81 22.15
C LEU A 166 25.15 -9.97 22.09
N PHE A 167 25.73 -9.99 20.88
CA PHE A 167 27.16 -10.08 20.66
C PHE A 167 27.64 -8.96 19.73
N GLY A 168 28.91 -8.57 19.88
CA GLY A 168 29.62 -7.70 18.94
C GLY A 168 30.27 -8.50 17.80
N GLY A 169 30.78 -7.80 16.80
CA GLY A 169 31.52 -8.39 15.69
C GLY A 169 30.63 -9.13 14.70
N TYR A 170 30.93 -10.40 14.49
CA TYR A 170 30.29 -11.27 13.52
C TYR A 170 29.55 -12.39 14.24
N VAL A 171 28.24 -12.49 14.02
CA VAL A 171 27.38 -13.28 14.89
C VAL A 171 26.50 -14.20 14.07
N ALA A 172 26.60 -15.51 14.32
CA ALA A 172 25.71 -16.51 13.77
C ALA A 172 24.52 -16.72 14.70
N TRP A 173 23.32 -16.85 14.14
CA TRP A 173 22.20 -17.50 14.82
C TRP A 173 22.09 -18.92 14.28
N ARG A 174 22.41 -19.88 15.13
CA ARG A 174 22.27 -21.31 14.85
C ARG A 174 20.79 -21.68 14.87
N MET A 175 20.32 -22.35 13.81
CA MET A 175 18.91 -22.72 13.74
C MET A 175 18.50 -23.73 14.82
N GLY A 176 19.42 -24.55 15.30
CA GLY A 176 19.14 -25.65 16.22
C GLY A 176 18.30 -26.75 15.57
N GLU A 177 18.29 -27.92 16.18
CA GLU A 177 17.54 -29.11 15.79
C GLU A 177 16.51 -29.50 16.86
N ALA A 178 16.71 -29.10 18.12
CA ALA A 178 15.78 -29.41 19.20
C ALA A 178 14.43 -28.69 19.05
N ASP A 179 13.34 -29.41 19.29
CA ASP A 179 11.96 -28.90 19.19
C ASP A 179 11.64 -27.85 20.28
N ASP A 180 12.28 -27.96 21.44
CA ASP A 180 12.16 -26.97 22.52
C ASP A 180 12.97 -25.69 22.25
N GLY A 181 13.80 -25.71 21.22
CA GLY A 181 14.65 -24.60 20.83
C GLY A 181 15.81 -24.31 21.80
N SER A 182 16.18 -25.23 22.68
CA SER A 182 17.28 -25.05 23.65
C SER A 182 18.65 -24.82 22.98
N ASP A 183 18.82 -25.29 21.75
CA ASP A 183 20.03 -25.20 20.94
C ASP A 183 19.98 -24.11 19.85
N SER A 184 18.83 -23.46 19.63
CA SER A 184 18.67 -22.36 18.67
C SER A 184 19.11 -21.02 19.28
N ARG A 185 20.42 -20.80 19.36
CA ARG A 185 21.03 -19.64 20.02
C ARG A 185 21.98 -18.86 19.11
N ALA A 186 22.32 -17.64 19.52
CA ALA A 186 23.37 -16.87 18.89
C ALA A 186 24.76 -17.33 19.36
N GLU A 187 25.73 -17.27 18.46
CA GLU A 187 27.13 -17.62 18.65
C GLU A 187 28.00 -16.56 17.97
N GLN A 188 29.03 -16.09 18.67
CA GLN A 188 30.00 -15.17 18.09
C GLN A 188 30.99 -15.94 17.21
N VAL A 189 30.99 -15.62 15.92
CA VAL A 189 31.93 -16.20 14.94
C VAL A 189 33.30 -15.52 15.07
N ALA A 190 33.30 -14.20 15.25
CA ALA A 190 34.50 -13.42 15.50
C ALA A 190 34.14 -12.11 16.21
N GLU A 191 35.02 -11.61 17.08
CA GLU A 191 34.86 -10.30 17.73
C GLU A 191 35.02 -9.15 16.74
N ALA A 192 34.57 -7.94 17.11
CA ALA A 192 34.76 -6.74 16.28
C ALA A 192 36.24 -6.45 16.01
N ALA A 193 37.10 -6.68 17.01
CA ALA A 193 38.55 -6.52 16.91
C ALA A 193 39.23 -7.52 15.94
N HIS A 194 38.53 -8.59 15.55
CA HIS A 194 39.05 -9.52 14.55
C HIS A 194 39.10 -8.90 13.16
N TRP A 195 38.20 -7.98 12.79
CA TRP A 195 38.25 -7.34 11.48
C TRP A 195 37.77 -5.89 11.56
N PRO A 196 38.54 -5.03 12.27
CA PRO A 196 38.12 -3.69 12.63
C PRO A 196 38.04 -2.74 11.44
N GLU A 197 38.63 -3.07 10.30
CA GLU A 197 38.59 -2.29 9.06
C GLU A 197 37.27 -2.44 8.29
N MET A 198 36.35 -3.31 8.72
CA MET A 198 35.05 -3.47 8.09
C MET A 198 34.18 -2.22 8.32
N ARG A 199 33.73 -1.60 7.24
CA ARG A 199 32.87 -0.41 7.24
C ARG A 199 31.54 -0.72 6.54
N ALA A 200 30.52 0.07 6.84
CA ALA A 200 29.21 -0.02 6.22
C ALA A 200 28.66 1.38 5.91
N LEU A 201 28.22 1.58 4.67
CA LEU A 201 27.47 2.75 4.23
C LEU A 201 26.01 2.34 4.01
N VAL A 202 25.09 2.95 4.75
CA VAL A 202 23.66 2.73 4.59
C VAL A 202 23.06 3.85 3.73
N LEU A 203 22.41 3.49 2.64
CA LEU A 203 21.60 4.40 1.83
C LEU A 203 20.13 4.26 2.23
N VAL A 204 19.57 5.31 2.85
CA VAL A 204 18.17 5.31 3.30
C VAL A 204 17.29 5.84 2.18
N VAL A 205 16.61 4.92 1.49
CA VAL A 205 15.82 5.17 0.28
C VAL A 205 14.38 5.62 0.59
N SER A 206 13.79 5.14 1.67
CA SER A 206 12.46 5.58 2.09
C SER A 206 12.25 5.38 3.58
N ALA A 207 11.61 6.38 4.21
CA ALA A 207 11.09 6.27 5.58
C ALA A 207 9.62 5.80 5.63
N ALA A 208 9.02 5.49 4.48
CA ALA A 208 7.63 5.03 4.41
C ALA A 208 7.45 3.65 5.06
N LYS A 209 6.29 3.46 5.70
CA LYS A 209 5.96 2.21 6.39
C LYS A 209 5.96 1.04 5.40
N LYS A 210 6.59 -0.07 5.78
CA LYS A 210 6.68 -1.29 4.96
C LYS A 210 5.28 -1.74 4.51
N GLY A 211 5.11 -2.00 3.20
CA GLY A 211 3.84 -2.52 2.65
C GLY A 211 3.47 -3.90 3.22
N VAL A 212 4.44 -4.80 3.37
CA VAL A 212 4.29 -6.11 4.02
C VAL A 212 5.24 -6.21 5.21
N SER A 213 4.75 -6.61 6.38
CA SER A 213 5.60 -6.82 7.55
C SER A 213 6.47 -8.08 7.38
N SER A 214 7.69 -8.06 7.93
CA SER A 214 8.61 -9.21 7.83
C SER A 214 8.01 -10.51 8.37
N THR A 215 7.22 -10.45 9.46
CA THR A 215 6.61 -11.64 10.07
C THR A 215 5.54 -12.27 9.17
N SER A 216 4.67 -11.47 8.57
CA SER A 216 3.66 -11.97 7.62
C SER A 216 4.32 -12.45 6.33
N GLY A 217 5.23 -11.65 5.78
CA GLY A 217 5.91 -11.97 4.52
C GLY A 217 6.68 -13.28 4.59
N MET A 218 7.45 -13.50 5.66
CA MET A 218 8.29 -14.70 5.76
C MET A 218 7.49 -16.00 5.88
N GLN A 219 6.34 -15.96 6.56
CA GLN A 219 5.49 -17.15 6.65
C GLN A 219 4.74 -17.39 5.34
N GLN A 220 4.40 -16.33 4.60
CA GLN A 220 3.86 -16.49 3.26
C GLN A 220 4.87 -17.13 2.30
N THR A 221 6.14 -16.72 2.37
CA THR A 221 7.23 -17.33 1.60
C THR A 221 7.39 -18.81 1.94
N VAL A 222 7.42 -19.16 3.24
CA VAL A 222 7.47 -20.57 3.69
C VAL A 222 6.29 -21.38 3.10
N ALA A 223 5.09 -20.79 3.06
CA ALA A 223 3.90 -21.48 2.61
C ALA A 223 3.80 -21.66 1.08
N THR A 224 4.36 -20.72 0.29
CA THR A 224 4.01 -20.61 -1.14
C THR A 224 5.19 -20.62 -2.10
N SER A 225 6.40 -20.27 -1.68
CA SER A 225 7.55 -20.20 -2.58
C SER A 225 8.15 -21.60 -2.83
N GLY A 226 8.25 -21.97 -4.11
CA GLY A 226 8.95 -23.17 -4.55
C GLY A 226 10.47 -23.05 -4.41
N LEU A 227 11.03 -21.87 -4.72
CA LEU A 227 12.47 -21.60 -4.63
C LEU A 227 12.99 -21.60 -3.18
N PHE A 228 12.13 -21.23 -2.23
CA PHE A 228 12.54 -21.10 -0.82
C PHE A 228 12.97 -22.43 -0.20
N ARG A 229 12.41 -23.56 -0.64
CA ARG A 229 12.81 -24.89 -0.16
C ARG A 229 14.27 -25.20 -0.47
N GLU A 230 14.68 -24.97 -1.72
CA GLU A 230 16.05 -25.14 -2.18
C GLU A 230 17.02 -24.17 -1.48
N ARG A 231 16.56 -22.93 -1.25
CA ARG A 231 17.31 -21.95 -0.48
C ARG A 231 17.66 -22.47 0.91
N VAL A 232 16.68 -22.98 1.64
CA VAL A 232 16.85 -23.46 3.02
C VAL A 232 17.68 -24.75 3.09
N SER A 233 17.43 -25.71 2.20
CA SER A 233 18.06 -27.04 2.27
C SER A 233 19.51 -27.06 1.79
N ARG A 234 19.87 -26.23 0.79
CA ARG A 234 21.19 -26.30 0.15
C ARG A 234 21.94 -24.98 0.14
N VAL A 235 21.29 -23.88 -0.25
CA VAL A 235 21.99 -22.59 -0.47
C VAL A 235 22.49 -22.01 0.85
N VAL A 236 21.62 -21.89 1.86
CA VAL A 236 21.99 -21.26 3.13
C VAL A 236 23.07 -22.03 3.90
N PRO A 237 23.01 -23.38 4.03
CA PRO A 237 24.10 -24.12 4.68
C PRO A 237 25.47 -23.85 4.02
N GLN A 238 25.54 -23.88 2.68
CA GLN A 238 26.77 -23.58 1.93
C GLN A 238 27.24 -22.13 2.15
N HIS A 239 26.30 -21.18 2.16
CA HIS A 239 26.61 -19.78 2.42
C HIS A 239 27.09 -19.54 3.87
N MET A 240 26.54 -20.24 4.86
CA MET A 240 27.01 -20.15 6.25
C MET A 240 28.47 -20.60 6.36
N ASP A 241 28.81 -21.77 5.80
CA ASP A 241 30.18 -22.30 5.84
C ASP A 241 31.17 -21.37 5.13
N ALA A 242 30.81 -20.90 3.93
CA ALA A 242 31.63 -19.98 3.14
C ALA A 242 31.80 -18.63 3.83
N MET A 243 30.73 -18.08 4.44
CA MET A 243 30.77 -16.81 5.15
C MET A 243 31.62 -16.88 6.41
N GLU A 244 31.48 -17.93 7.21
CA GLU A 244 32.30 -18.11 8.41
C GLU A 244 33.79 -18.25 8.07
N LYS A 245 34.10 -18.98 6.99
CA LYS A 245 35.47 -19.07 6.48
C LYS A 245 35.99 -17.70 6.04
N ALA A 246 35.22 -16.96 5.24
CA ALA A 246 35.60 -15.63 4.75
C ALA A 246 35.86 -14.66 5.91
N ILE A 247 35.05 -14.69 6.97
CA ILE A 247 35.25 -13.87 8.17
C ILE A 247 36.52 -14.28 8.92
N LYS A 248 36.73 -15.57 9.16
CA LYS A 248 37.94 -16.08 9.85
C LYS A 248 39.22 -15.71 9.11
N GLU A 249 39.20 -15.77 7.79
CA GLU A 249 40.35 -15.49 6.91
C GLU A 249 40.48 -14.00 6.51
N ARG A 250 39.52 -13.15 6.90
CA ARG A 250 39.40 -11.74 6.47
C ARG A 250 39.41 -11.58 4.94
N ASP A 251 38.83 -12.55 4.23
CA ASP A 251 38.68 -12.53 2.78
C ASP A 251 37.46 -11.69 2.41
N PHE A 252 37.71 -10.42 2.08
CA PHE A 252 36.65 -9.49 1.69
C PHE A 252 35.95 -9.90 0.40
N ALA A 253 36.66 -10.52 -0.56
CA ALA A 253 36.07 -10.89 -1.83
C ALA A 253 35.06 -12.03 -1.64
N ALA A 254 35.43 -13.07 -0.88
CA ALA A 254 34.53 -14.15 -0.52
C ALA A 254 33.35 -13.67 0.34
N PHE A 255 33.62 -12.80 1.33
CA PHE A 255 32.57 -12.17 2.14
C PHE A 255 31.57 -11.39 1.26
N ALA A 256 32.08 -10.59 0.33
CA ALA A 256 31.26 -9.75 -0.54
C ALA A 256 30.39 -10.59 -1.49
N GLU A 257 30.97 -11.63 -2.10
CA GLU A 257 30.24 -12.53 -2.99
C GLU A 257 29.08 -13.22 -2.27
N VAL A 258 29.33 -13.82 -1.10
CA VAL A 258 28.27 -14.49 -0.33
C VAL A 258 27.20 -13.49 0.11
N THR A 259 27.60 -12.30 0.57
CA THR A 259 26.68 -11.25 1.02
C THR A 259 25.71 -10.81 -0.09
N MET A 260 26.24 -10.54 -1.30
CA MET A 260 25.44 -10.09 -2.43
C MET A 260 24.55 -11.23 -2.98
N ARG A 261 25.11 -12.44 -3.13
CA ARG A 261 24.35 -13.62 -3.59
C ARG A 261 23.23 -13.98 -2.63
N ASP A 262 23.47 -13.94 -1.31
CA ASP A 262 22.46 -14.30 -0.33
C ASP A 262 21.35 -13.25 -0.23
N SER A 263 21.70 -11.96 -0.32
CA SER A 263 20.72 -10.87 -0.46
C SER A 263 19.81 -11.10 -1.67
N ASN A 264 20.38 -11.38 -2.83
CA ASN A 264 19.62 -11.62 -4.07
C ASN A 264 18.76 -12.89 -3.97
N SER A 265 19.30 -13.97 -3.39
CA SER A 265 18.57 -15.21 -3.17
C SER A 265 17.37 -15.02 -2.22
N PHE A 266 17.52 -14.23 -1.16
CA PHE A 266 16.43 -13.85 -0.27
C PHE A 266 15.31 -13.10 -1.00
N HIS A 267 15.65 -12.05 -1.77
CA HIS A 267 14.65 -11.28 -2.53
C HIS A 267 14.04 -12.08 -3.68
N ALA A 268 14.76 -13.05 -4.27
CA ALA A 268 14.21 -13.98 -5.24
C ALA A 268 13.15 -14.89 -4.60
N SER A 269 13.37 -15.42 -3.39
CA SER A 269 12.34 -16.16 -2.65
C SER A 269 11.12 -15.29 -2.31
N CYS A 270 11.33 -13.99 -2.04
CA CYS A 270 10.23 -13.04 -1.85
C CYS A 270 9.41 -12.83 -3.14
N ALA A 271 10.08 -12.69 -4.28
CA ALA A 271 9.43 -12.55 -5.58
C ALA A 271 8.67 -13.82 -6.02
N ASP A 272 9.14 -15.00 -5.60
CA ASP A 272 8.51 -16.31 -5.84
C ASP A 272 7.38 -16.64 -4.84
N THR A 273 7.18 -15.80 -3.82
CA THR A 273 6.04 -15.92 -2.90
C THR A 273 4.73 -15.59 -3.62
N TYR A 274 3.58 -16.15 -3.21
CA TYR A 274 2.28 -15.79 -3.79
C TYR A 274 1.30 -15.26 -2.72
N PRO A 275 0.78 -14.02 -2.83
CA PRO A 275 1.20 -12.97 -3.78
C PRO A 275 2.68 -12.57 -3.65
N PRO A 276 3.32 -12.06 -4.72
CA PRO A 276 4.74 -11.72 -4.71
C PRO A 276 5.04 -10.57 -3.76
N ILE A 277 6.21 -10.64 -3.12
CA ILE A 277 6.68 -9.63 -2.17
C ILE A 277 7.86 -8.89 -2.79
N PHE A 278 7.71 -7.57 -3.00
CA PHE A 278 8.75 -6.71 -3.52
C PHE A 278 9.19 -5.69 -2.46
N TYR A 279 10.37 -5.92 -1.89
CA TYR A 279 10.99 -4.97 -0.95
C TYR A 279 11.93 -3.98 -1.64
N MET A 280 12.70 -4.45 -2.63
CA MET A 280 13.58 -3.61 -3.44
C MET A 280 12.79 -2.81 -4.47
N ASN A 281 13.13 -1.53 -4.63
CA ASN A 281 12.58 -0.65 -5.65
C ASN A 281 13.65 -0.28 -6.69
N ASP A 282 13.35 0.68 -7.58
CA ASP A 282 14.31 1.12 -8.61
C ASP A 282 15.57 1.77 -8.03
N VAL A 283 15.46 2.46 -6.89
CA VAL A 283 16.62 3.05 -6.20
C VAL A 283 17.50 1.95 -5.62
N SER A 284 16.91 0.88 -5.06
CA SER A 284 17.65 -0.31 -4.63
C SER A 284 18.42 -0.95 -5.80
N ARG A 285 17.76 -1.09 -6.95
CA ARG A 285 18.40 -1.60 -8.19
C ARG A 285 19.51 -0.68 -8.69
N ALA A 286 19.35 0.64 -8.57
CA ALA A 286 20.39 1.60 -8.90
C ALA A 286 21.60 1.48 -7.97
N ALA A 287 21.39 1.24 -6.67
CA ALA A 287 22.47 0.99 -5.71
C ALA A 287 23.25 -0.31 -6.03
N ILE A 288 22.55 -1.37 -6.46
CA ILE A 288 23.19 -2.61 -6.96
C ILE A 288 24.11 -2.28 -8.15
N ARG A 289 23.57 -1.59 -9.16
CA ARG A 289 24.36 -1.21 -10.35
C ARG A 289 25.58 -0.37 -9.98
N ALA A 290 25.43 0.60 -9.07
CA ALA A 290 26.53 1.42 -8.61
C ALA A 290 27.65 0.60 -7.96
N VAL A 291 27.31 -0.36 -7.08
CA VAL A 291 28.30 -1.23 -6.45
C VAL A 291 29.01 -2.14 -7.47
N GLU A 292 28.28 -2.72 -8.42
CA GLU A 292 28.88 -3.51 -9.50
C GLU A 292 29.82 -2.66 -10.36
N THR A 293 29.45 -1.42 -10.68
CA THR A 293 30.33 -0.48 -11.40
C THR A 293 31.57 -0.15 -10.57
N ILE A 294 31.43 0.14 -9.27
CA ILE A 294 32.57 0.42 -8.38
C ILE A 294 33.55 -0.76 -8.37
N ASN A 295 33.05 -2.00 -8.21
CA ASN A 295 33.88 -3.21 -8.24
C ASN A 295 34.58 -3.41 -9.58
N ALA A 296 33.86 -3.21 -10.70
CA ALA A 296 34.41 -3.34 -12.03
C ALA A 296 35.52 -2.31 -12.29
N THR A 297 35.32 -1.05 -11.91
CA THR A 297 36.31 0.02 -12.06
C THR A 297 37.53 -0.21 -11.19
N ALA A 298 37.36 -0.74 -9.97
CA ALA A 298 38.47 -1.08 -9.09
C ALA A 298 39.28 -2.31 -9.55
N GLY A 299 38.76 -3.10 -10.49
CA GLY A 299 39.39 -4.34 -10.97
C GLY A 299 39.39 -5.48 -9.95
N ARG A 300 38.72 -5.31 -8.80
CA ARG A 300 38.54 -6.30 -7.73
C ARG A 300 37.30 -5.94 -6.91
N THR A 301 36.79 -6.89 -6.13
CA THR A 301 35.67 -6.65 -5.22
C THR A 301 36.10 -5.77 -4.04
N VAL A 302 35.58 -4.53 -4.00
CA VAL A 302 35.83 -3.51 -2.96
C VAL A 302 34.58 -3.15 -2.16
N ALA A 303 33.40 -3.49 -2.70
CA ALA A 303 32.11 -3.19 -2.10
C ALA A 303 31.13 -4.37 -2.22
N ALA A 304 30.25 -4.53 -1.23
CA ALA A 304 29.22 -5.55 -1.20
C ALA A 304 27.89 -4.96 -0.76
N TYR A 305 26.85 -5.04 -1.59
CA TYR A 305 25.50 -4.62 -1.19
C TYR A 305 24.75 -5.74 -0.47
N THR A 306 23.85 -5.34 0.42
CA THR A 306 22.83 -6.22 0.98
C THR A 306 21.57 -5.46 1.33
N PHE A 307 20.43 -6.12 1.20
CA PHE A 307 19.10 -5.55 1.44
C PHE A 307 18.30 -6.45 2.37
N ASP A 308 17.69 -5.88 3.39
CA ASP A 308 16.75 -6.59 4.27
C ASP A 308 15.31 -6.47 3.73
N ALA A 309 14.30 -6.64 4.59
CA ALA A 309 12.89 -6.47 4.24
C ALA A 309 12.51 -4.98 4.08
N GLY A 310 13.10 -4.31 3.08
CA GLY A 310 12.87 -2.92 2.70
C GLY A 310 13.84 -2.47 1.58
N PRO A 311 13.70 -1.22 1.07
CA PRO A 311 14.47 -0.75 -0.08
C PRO A 311 15.87 -0.22 0.27
N ASN A 312 16.21 -0.10 1.56
CA ASN A 312 17.47 0.49 2.01
C ASN A 312 18.66 -0.42 1.69
N ALA A 313 19.69 0.15 1.07
CA ALA A 313 20.93 -0.55 0.77
C ALA A 313 21.89 -0.43 1.95
N VAL A 314 22.50 -1.53 2.37
CA VAL A 314 23.68 -1.52 3.22
C VAL A 314 24.85 -1.99 2.37
N ILE A 315 25.89 -1.16 2.30
CA ILE A 315 27.07 -1.40 1.45
C ILE A 315 28.27 -1.60 2.36
N TYR A 316 28.77 -2.83 2.44
CA TYR A 316 30.00 -3.15 3.15
C TYR A 316 31.21 -2.85 2.27
N TYR A 317 32.28 -2.39 2.90
CA TYR A 317 33.57 -2.13 2.27
C TYR A 317 34.68 -2.18 3.32
N SER A 318 35.93 -2.35 2.89
CA SER A 318 37.08 -2.21 3.78
C SER A 318 37.46 -0.73 3.88
N GLU A 319 37.89 -0.25 5.04
CA GLU A 319 38.30 1.14 5.27
C GLU A 319 39.30 1.68 4.23
N LYS A 320 40.24 0.84 3.77
CA LYS A 320 41.19 1.21 2.70
C LYS A 320 40.53 1.58 1.37
N ASP A 321 39.29 1.13 1.15
CA ASP A 321 38.50 1.31 -0.07
C ASP A 321 37.47 2.45 0.07
N THR A 322 37.55 3.25 1.14
CA THR A 322 36.67 4.40 1.41
C THR A 322 36.60 5.35 0.21
N GLU A 323 37.73 5.70 -0.41
CA GLU A 323 37.75 6.63 -1.54
C GLU A 323 37.01 6.08 -2.77
N ALA A 324 37.11 4.78 -3.04
CA ALA A 324 36.39 4.15 -4.14
C ALA A 324 34.87 4.10 -3.88
N VAL A 325 34.46 3.75 -2.65
CA VAL A 325 33.04 3.53 -2.32
C VAL A 325 32.36 4.82 -1.90
N VAL A 326 32.79 5.42 -0.79
CA VAL A 326 32.22 6.65 -0.23
C VAL A 326 32.45 7.82 -1.18
N GLY A 327 33.63 7.92 -1.81
CA GLY A 327 33.92 8.98 -2.77
C GLY A 327 32.96 9.00 -3.96
N THR A 328 32.62 7.82 -4.50
CA THR A 328 31.61 7.68 -5.57
C THR A 328 30.23 8.15 -5.13
N PHE A 329 29.71 7.62 -4.00
CA PHE A 329 28.38 7.99 -3.52
C PHE A 329 28.29 9.46 -3.07
N PHE A 330 29.35 10.01 -2.47
CA PHE A 330 29.43 11.42 -2.07
C PHE A 330 29.29 12.36 -3.27
N HIS A 331 29.99 12.07 -4.38
CA HIS A 331 29.89 12.88 -5.60
C HIS A 331 28.53 12.76 -6.30
N VAL A 332 27.92 11.58 -6.27
CA VAL A 332 26.61 11.33 -6.90
C VAL A 332 25.47 11.97 -6.11
N LEU A 333 25.47 11.80 -4.79
CA LEU A 333 24.38 12.24 -3.91
C LEU A 333 24.51 13.72 -3.50
N GLY A 334 25.74 14.26 -3.49
CA GLY A 334 26.03 15.63 -3.11
C GLY A 334 26.38 15.80 -1.63
N ALA A 335 27.13 16.86 -1.35
CA ALA A 335 27.63 17.17 -0.01
C ALA A 335 26.52 17.58 0.98
N ASP A 336 25.41 18.13 0.47
CA ASP A 336 24.30 18.62 1.30
C ASP A 336 23.43 17.49 1.89
N LEU A 337 23.61 16.24 1.45
CA LEU A 337 22.84 15.12 1.96
C LEU A 337 23.25 14.79 3.41
N HIS A 338 22.29 14.78 4.32
CA HIS A 338 22.56 14.53 5.73
C HIS A 338 23.13 13.13 6.00
N GLY A 339 24.17 13.06 6.84
CA GLY A 339 24.74 11.83 7.39
C GLY A 339 26.20 11.57 7.06
N TRP A 340 26.82 12.41 6.21
CA TRP A 340 28.26 12.34 5.94
C TRP A 340 29.06 12.67 7.19
N LYS A 341 30.15 11.93 7.41
CA LYS A 341 31.15 12.21 8.45
C LYS A 341 32.24 13.08 7.84
N ASP A 342 32.35 14.33 8.29
CA ASP A 342 33.24 15.35 7.72
C ASP A 342 34.69 14.90 7.64
N ASP A 343 35.18 14.21 8.68
CA ASP A 343 36.52 13.65 8.76
C ASP A 343 36.78 12.55 7.72
N VAL A 344 35.73 11.87 7.25
CA VAL A 344 35.82 10.82 6.23
C VAL A 344 35.69 11.38 4.81
N VAL A 345 34.78 12.34 4.59
CA VAL A 345 34.52 12.87 3.23
C VAL A 345 35.50 13.97 2.81
N LYS A 346 36.18 14.60 3.77
CA LYS A 346 37.15 15.67 3.50
C LYS A 346 38.31 15.16 2.65
N GLY A 347 38.43 15.71 1.44
CA GLY A 347 39.52 15.40 0.51
C GLY A 347 39.29 14.16 -0.35
N LEU A 348 38.12 13.51 -0.26
CA LEU A 348 37.74 12.45 -1.19
C LEU A 348 37.63 13.01 -2.61
N LYS A 349 38.29 12.34 -3.56
CA LYS A 349 38.23 12.72 -4.98
C LYS A 349 37.10 11.95 -5.68
N PRO A 350 36.56 12.50 -6.79
CA PRO A 350 35.66 11.74 -7.64
C PRO A 350 36.45 10.58 -8.26
N THR A 351 36.18 9.37 -7.78
CA THR A 351 36.86 8.15 -8.21
C THR A 351 36.28 7.61 -9.52
N LEU A 352 34.96 7.74 -9.72
CA LEU A 352 34.29 7.38 -10.97
C LEU A 352 32.98 8.14 -11.15
N SER A 353 32.54 8.27 -12.40
CA SER A 353 31.21 8.77 -12.75
C SER A 353 30.28 7.59 -13.03
N LEU A 354 29.12 7.56 -12.37
CA LEU A 354 28.07 6.59 -12.67
C LEU A 354 27.30 7.03 -13.93
N GLU A 355 26.69 6.05 -14.61
CA GLU A 355 25.73 6.32 -15.68
C GLU A 355 24.64 7.29 -15.20
N GLU A 356 24.29 8.28 -16.02
CA GLU A 356 23.39 9.39 -15.65
C GLU A 356 22.04 8.90 -15.10
N GLY A 357 21.47 7.84 -15.68
CA GLY A 357 20.23 7.24 -15.19
C GLY A 357 20.35 6.63 -13.79
N VAL A 358 21.48 5.96 -13.49
CA VAL A 358 21.75 5.38 -12.16
C VAL A 358 21.97 6.49 -11.14
N ALA A 359 22.79 7.49 -11.49
CA ALA A 359 23.06 8.64 -10.64
C ALA A 359 21.78 9.43 -10.33
N GLY A 360 20.93 9.67 -11.34
CA GLY A 360 19.65 10.36 -11.20
C GLY A 360 18.69 9.64 -10.25
N LEU A 361 18.55 8.32 -10.37
CA LEU A 361 17.70 7.52 -9.47
C LEU A 361 18.20 7.55 -8.02
N LEU A 362 19.51 7.43 -7.81
CA LEU A 362 20.11 7.50 -6.47
C LEU A 362 19.90 8.87 -5.84
N LYS A 363 20.15 9.94 -6.59
CA LYS A 363 19.99 11.32 -6.10
C LYS A 363 18.54 11.67 -5.77
N ALA A 364 17.59 11.20 -6.58
CA ALA A 364 16.17 11.40 -6.32
C ALA A 364 15.63 10.53 -5.17
N GLY A 365 16.25 9.37 -4.96
CA GLY A 365 15.71 8.32 -4.08
C GLY A 365 16.32 8.24 -2.69
N VAL A 366 17.56 8.65 -2.48
CA VAL A 366 18.24 8.52 -1.17
C VAL A 366 18.01 9.78 -0.33
N GLY A 367 17.27 9.65 0.76
CA GLY A 367 16.91 10.77 1.64
C GLY A 367 17.94 11.08 2.74
N ARG A 368 18.76 10.10 3.12
CA ARG A 368 19.91 10.29 4.03
C ARG A 368 20.87 9.11 3.91
N ILE A 369 22.08 9.29 4.44
CA ILE A 369 23.04 8.21 4.59
C ILE A 369 23.42 7.99 6.06
N ILE A 370 24.03 6.84 6.35
CA ILE A 370 24.60 6.52 7.66
C ILE A 370 25.94 5.83 7.40
N MET A 371 27.02 6.40 7.96
CA MET A 371 28.37 5.84 7.86
C MET A 371 28.74 5.18 9.18
N THR A 372 29.01 3.87 9.15
CA THR A 372 29.33 3.10 10.35
C THR A 372 30.34 1.99 10.06
N GLY A 373 30.63 1.15 11.04
CA GLY A 373 31.50 -0.01 10.91
C GLY A 373 31.11 -1.12 11.87
N VAL A 374 31.92 -2.17 11.88
CA VAL A 374 31.73 -3.29 12.83
C VAL A 374 31.83 -2.78 14.27
N GLY A 375 30.92 -3.26 15.12
CA GLY A 375 30.72 -2.76 16.47
C GLY A 375 30.71 -3.83 17.55
N GLU A 376 30.78 -3.35 18.77
CA GLU A 376 30.68 -4.12 20.00
C GLU A 376 29.24 -4.55 20.35
N GLY A 377 29.12 -5.50 21.28
CA GLY A 377 27.83 -5.99 21.77
C GLY A 377 27.19 -5.03 22.79
N PRO A 378 26.09 -5.42 23.45
CA PRO A 378 25.44 -4.57 24.42
C PRO A 378 26.36 -4.11 25.56
N ILE A 379 26.28 -2.83 25.93
CA ILE A 379 27.09 -2.21 26.99
C ILE A 379 26.18 -1.69 28.10
N LYS A 380 26.46 -2.09 29.34
CA LYS A 380 25.84 -1.47 30.53
C LYS A 380 26.37 -0.05 30.70
N THR A 381 25.49 0.91 30.95
CA THR A 381 25.82 2.34 31.03
C THR A 381 25.22 2.98 32.29
N ASP A 382 25.83 4.08 32.72
CA ASP A 382 25.33 4.97 33.78
C ASP A 382 24.45 6.10 33.24
N GLU A 383 24.15 6.11 31.93
CA GLU A 383 23.12 6.94 31.30
C GLU A 383 21.74 6.32 31.57
N TYR A 384 20.93 6.96 32.42
CA TYR A 384 19.60 6.47 32.79
C TYR A 384 18.49 7.32 32.16
N LEU A 385 17.51 6.66 31.54
CA LEU A 385 16.26 7.25 31.06
C LEU A 385 15.18 7.35 32.15
N VAL A 386 15.48 6.87 33.36
CA VAL A 386 14.62 6.92 34.54
C VAL A 386 15.38 7.60 35.68
N ASP A 387 14.79 8.64 36.27
CA ASP A 387 15.36 9.42 37.37
C ASP A 387 15.39 8.65 38.70
N GLY A 388 15.88 9.31 39.77
CA GLY A 388 16.00 8.71 41.11
C GLY A 388 14.65 8.42 41.79
N ASP A 389 13.56 8.99 41.27
CA ASP A 389 12.19 8.86 41.76
C ASP A 389 11.34 7.91 40.90
N GLY A 390 11.94 7.33 39.85
CA GLY A 390 11.32 6.30 39.02
C GLY A 390 10.46 6.87 37.88
N ASN A 391 10.64 8.15 37.56
CA ASN A 391 9.98 8.82 36.44
C ASN A 391 10.92 8.92 35.23
N PRO A 392 10.38 9.03 34.00
CA PRO A 392 11.21 9.31 32.82
C PRO A 392 11.99 10.63 32.99
N SER A 393 13.27 10.62 32.64
CA SER A 393 14.17 11.79 32.80
C SER A 393 13.76 12.99 31.93
N ASP A 394 14.15 14.20 32.36
CA ASP A 394 13.78 15.46 31.67
C ASP A 394 14.25 15.52 30.21
N THR A 395 15.32 14.80 29.85
CA THR A 395 15.78 14.67 28.46
C THR A 395 14.72 13.99 27.58
N VAL A 396 14.02 12.99 28.11
CA VAL A 396 12.86 12.33 27.46
C VAL A 396 11.65 13.26 27.45
N ARG A 397 11.47 14.10 28.48
CA ARG A 397 10.40 15.12 28.55
C ARG A 397 10.60 16.26 27.54
N SER A 398 11.84 16.60 27.16
CA SER A 398 12.14 17.73 26.27
C SER A 398 11.63 17.55 24.82
N THR A 399 11.40 16.31 24.39
CA THR A 399 10.79 15.97 23.09
C THR A 399 9.32 16.40 22.99
N LEU A 400 8.70 16.82 24.10
CA LEU A 400 7.34 17.38 24.15
C LEU A 400 7.28 18.90 23.92
N THR A 401 8.41 19.60 23.74
CA THR A 401 8.43 21.07 23.60
C THR A 401 9.41 21.56 22.53
N LEU A 402 8.89 22.01 21.38
CA LEU A 402 9.65 22.83 20.43
C LEU A 402 9.88 24.26 21.00
N PRO A 403 11.02 24.91 20.71
CA PRO A 403 11.39 26.18 21.35
C PRO A 403 10.58 27.35 20.78
N ARG A 404 9.83 28.06 21.64
CA ARG A 404 9.23 29.35 21.28
C ARG A 404 10.24 30.48 21.49
N GLY A 405 10.46 31.24 20.41
CA GLY A 405 11.15 32.52 20.44
C GLY A 405 10.46 33.53 21.36
N ARG A 406 11.27 34.48 21.86
CA ARG A 406 10.90 35.50 22.85
C ARG A 406 9.75 36.39 22.37
N GLY A 407 8.82 36.67 23.29
CA GLY A 407 8.13 37.95 23.41
C GLY A 407 6.78 38.09 22.71
N CYS A 408 5.70 37.73 23.40
CA CYS A 408 4.47 38.54 23.48
C CYS A 408 3.50 37.92 24.51
N SER A 409 3.00 38.76 25.41
CA SER A 409 1.91 38.43 26.33
C SER A 409 0.57 38.63 25.62
N MET A 410 -0.27 37.59 25.59
CA MET A 410 -1.72 37.60 25.89
C MET A 410 -2.41 36.32 25.37
N TYR A 411 -3.31 35.77 26.19
CA TYR A 411 -4.20 34.61 25.96
C TYR A 411 -3.51 33.29 25.60
N THR A 412 -3.34 32.41 26.60
CA THR A 412 -3.04 30.99 26.37
C THR A 412 -4.23 30.34 25.65
N PRO A 413 -4.08 29.85 24.41
CA PRO A 413 -5.12 29.10 23.75
C PRO A 413 -5.23 27.72 24.40
N ALA A 414 -6.43 27.27 24.74
CA ALA A 414 -6.66 25.89 25.15
C ALA A 414 -6.11 24.94 24.08
N ILE A 415 -5.34 23.93 24.49
CA ILE A 415 -4.74 22.94 23.59
C ILE A 415 -5.76 21.82 23.39
N TYR A 416 -5.80 21.22 22.21
CA TYR A 416 -6.75 20.14 21.90
C TYR A 416 -6.02 18.97 21.25
N ASP A 417 -6.27 17.74 21.72
CA ASP A 417 -6.06 16.57 20.87
C ASP A 417 -7.19 16.55 19.86
N ILE A 418 -6.84 16.49 18.58
CA ILE A 418 -7.81 16.34 17.51
C ILE A 418 -7.57 15.03 16.79
N ASP A 419 -8.63 14.35 16.39
CA ASP A 419 -8.51 13.30 15.39
C ASP A 419 -8.11 13.93 14.03
N PRO A 420 -7.71 13.14 13.02
CA PRO A 420 -7.41 13.69 11.70
C PRO A 420 -8.62 14.35 11.00
N ALA A 421 -9.81 14.30 11.61
CA ALA A 421 -11.03 14.96 11.18
C ALA A 421 -11.28 16.32 11.88
N GLY A 422 -10.36 16.77 12.75
CA GLY A 422 -10.47 18.02 13.49
C GLY A 422 -11.42 17.97 14.68
N ASN A 423 -11.98 16.80 15.03
CA ASN A 423 -12.79 16.67 16.23
C ASN A 423 -11.89 16.67 17.45
N VAL A 424 -12.21 17.52 18.42
CA VAL A 424 -11.55 17.55 19.72
C VAL A 424 -11.82 16.24 20.47
N LEU A 425 -10.79 15.41 20.58
CA LEU A 425 -10.75 14.17 21.36
C LEU A 425 -10.50 14.49 22.84
N CYS A 426 -9.68 15.50 23.11
CA CYS A 426 -9.30 15.93 24.44
C CYS A 426 -9.11 17.45 24.45
N THR A 427 -9.65 18.13 25.46
CA THR A 427 -9.37 19.55 25.70
C THR A 427 -8.46 19.69 26.90
N TYR A 428 -7.45 20.53 26.77
CA TYR A 428 -6.49 20.87 27.80
C TYR A 428 -6.73 22.34 28.21
N ALA A 429 -7.43 22.53 29.33
CA ALA A 429 -7.61 23.84 29.95
C ALA A 429 -6.52 24.08 31.00
N ASP A 430 -5.87 25.26 30.95
CA ASP A 430 -4.95 25.72 31.98
C ASP A 430 -5.76 26.09 33.24
N SER A 431 -5.91 25.14 34.15
CA SER A 431 -6.23 25.45 35.55
C SER A 431 -4.93 25.34 36.34
N GLU A 432 -4.61 26.34 37.16
CA GLU A 432 -3.34 26.53 37.90
C GLU A 432 -3.01 25.44 38.97
N LYS A 433 -3.24 24.16 38.66
CA LYS A 433 -2.78 22.98 39.39
C LYS A 433 -2.13 22.04 38.39
N GLU A 434 -0.93 21.55 38.69
CA GLU A 434 -0.01 20.75 37.85
C GLU A 434 -0.53 19.36 37.39
N VAL A 435 -1.79 19.25 36.98
CA VAL A 435 -2.35 18.08 36.31
C VAL A 435 -3.21 18.59 35.16
N LEU A 436 -2.71 18.43 33.92
CA LEU A 436 -3.51 18.61 32.71
C LEU A 436 -4.70 17.63 32.77
N GLN A 437 -5.87 18.12 33.17
CA GLN A 437 -7.09 17.32 33.16
C GLN A 437 -7.49 17.05 31.72
N SER A 438 -7.21 15.83 31.24
CA SER A 438 -7.79 15.35 29.99
C SER A 438 -9.27 15.07 30.21
N GLU A 439 -10.15 16.03 29.92
CA GLU A 439 -11.54 15.67 29.66
C GLU A 439 -11.58 14.99 28.30
N LYS A 440 -11.45 13.65 28.31
CA LYS A 440 -11.84 12.84 27.16
C LYS A 440 -13.28 13.18 26.87
N ALA A 441 -13.54 13.80 25.72
CA ALA A 441 -14.91 14.00 25.28
C ALA A 441 -15.58 12.63 25.34
N LYS A 442 -16.62 12.48 26.17
CA LYS A 442 -17.43 11.26 26.20
C LYS A 442 -18.10 11.16 24.85
N VAL A 443 -17.44 10.52 23.88
CA VAL A 443 -18.02 10.24 22.58
C VAL A 443 -19.20 9.33 22.86
N PRO A 444 -20.45 9.78 22.62
CA PRO A 444 -21.62 8.96 22.90
C PRO A 444 -21.48 7.62 22.19
N LEU A 445 -21.94 6.52 22.79
CA LEU A 445 -21.82 5.17 22.22
C LEU A 445 -22.31 5.13 20.76
N ALA A 446 -23.37 5.87 20.43
CA ALA A 446 -23.86 6.04 19.07
C ALA A 446 -22.81 6.64 18.10
N LYS A 447 -22.04 7.63 18.54
CA LYS A 447 -20.98 8.28 17.76
C LYS A 447 -19.75 7.37 17.62
N ALA A 448 -19.43 6.57 18.64
CA ALA A 448 -18.36 5.57 18.57
C ALA A 448 -18.70 4.40 17.62
N ILE A 449 -19.95 3.93 17.64
CA ILE A 449 -20.46 2.95 16.68
C ILE A 449 -20.41 3.54 15.26
N PHE A 450 -20.85 4.78 15.08
CA PHE A 450 -20.81 5.47 13.78
C PHE A 450 -19.38 5.57 13.21
N TYR A 451 -18.40 5.97 14.03
CA TYR A 451 -16.98 6.01 13.60
C TYR A 451 -16.38 4.63 13.30
N ALA A 452 -16.90 3.54 13.89
CA ALA A 452 -16.44 2.19 13.56
C ALA A 452 -16.67 1.85 12.08
N PHE A 453 -17.68 2.45 11.45
CA PHE A 453 -18.01 2.27 10.04
C PHE A 453 -17.34 3.28 9.12
N LEU A 454 -16.76 4.36 9.64
CA LEU A 454 -16.10 5.38 8.83
C LEU A 454 -14.57 5.19 8.81
N PRO A 455 -13.89 5.63 7.73
CA PRO A 455 -12.43 5.65 7.69
C PRO A 455 -11.83 6.56 8.78
N ALA A 456 -10.67 6.22 9.30
CA ALA A 456 -9.94 7.10 10.21
C ALA A 456 -9.69 8.46 9.55
N GLY A 457 -9.94 9.54 10.28
CA GLY A 457 -9.80 10.91 9.76
C GLY A 457 -10.97 11.41 8.90
N TYR A 458 -12.10 10.70 8.87
CA TYR A 458 -13.31 11.18 8.19
C TYR A 458 -13.83 12.49 8.83
N PRO A 459 -14.08 13.57 8.07
CA PRO A 459 -14.31 13.56 6.61
C PRO A 459 -13.09 13.86 5.74
N HIS A 460 -11.94 14.22 6.32
CA HIS A 460 -10.78 14.70 5.56
C HIS A 460 -9.94 13.59 4.91
N SER A 461 -10.12 12.34 5.33
CA SER A 461 -9.43 11.18 4.75
C SER A 461 -10.07 10.64 3.48
N VAL A 462 -11.23 11.17 3.10
CA VAL A 462 -11.98 10.78 1.90
C VAL A 462 -12.42 12.00 1.10
N THR A 463 -12.81 11.79 -0.15
CA THR A 463 -13.42 12.86 -0.95
C THR A 463 -14.80 13.27 -0.37
N ASP A 464 -15.20 14.50 -0.66
CA ASP A 464 -16.40 15.15 -0.11
C ASP A 464 -17.73 14.51 -0.58
N ASP A 465 -17.68 13.72 -1.64
CA ASP A 465 -18.79 12.95 -2.21
C ASP A 465 -18.97 11.53 -1.60
N TYR A 466 -18.03 11.07 -0.77
CA TYR A 466 -18.04 9.72 -0.19
C TYR A 466 -19.31 9.42 0.62
N LEU A 467 -19.70 10.31 1.54
CA LEU A 467 -20.85 10.05 2.41
C LEU A 467 -22.16 9.97 1.63
N ALA A 468 -22.33 10.86 0.64
CA ALA A 468 -23.50 10.85 -0.22
C ALA A 468 -23.57 9.53 -1.00
N TYR A 469 -22.45 9.08 -1.57
CA TYR A 469 -22.37 7.79 -2.26
C TYR A 469 -22.72 6.63 -1.32
N GLN A 470 -22.05 6.51 -0.18
CA GLN A 470 -22.24 5.41 0.77
C GLN A 470 -23.66 5.34 1.35
N THR A 471 -24.31 6.49 1.53
CA THR A 471 -25.72 6.54 1.99
C THR A 471 -26.63 5.88 0.97
N TYR A 472 -26.50 6.25 -0.30
CA TYR A 472 -27.31 5.67 -1.36
C TYR A 472 -26.95 4.22 -1.66
N ASP A 473 -25.66 3.86 -1.64
CA ASP A 473 -25.16 2.50 -1.81
C ASP A 473 -25.67 1.56 -0.70
N SER A 474 -25.75 2.05 0.53
CA SER A 474 -26.36 1.30 1.65
C SER A 474 -27.86 1.08 1.46
N LEU A 475 -28.62 2.10 1.06
CA LEU A 475 -30.05 1.95 0.79
C LEU A 475 -30.30 0.98 -0.38
N GLN A 476 -29.44 1.06 -1.40
CA GLN A 476 -29.42 0.14 -2.52
C GLN A 476 -29.20 -1.29 -2.02
N ALA A 477 -28.10 -1.57 -1.31
CA ALA A 477 -27.76 -2.90 -0.83
C ALA A 477 -28.86 -3.51 0.05
N PHE A 478 -29.50 -2.70 0.91
CA PHE A 478 -30.64 -3.14 1.71
C PHE A 478 -31.80 -3.65 0.85
N SER A 479 -32.21 -2.88 -0.16
CA SER A 479 -33.29 -3.28 -1.08
C SER A 479 -32.92 -4.53 -1.90
N SER A 480 -31.66 -4.62 -2.33
CA SER A 480 -31.12 -5.75 -3.11
C SER A 480 -31.10 -7.06 -2.33
N SER A 481 -30.81 -7.03 -1.02
CA SER A 481 -30.88 -8.22 -0.16
C SER A 481 -32.30 -8.77 -0.07
N ILE A 482 -33.32 -7.89 -0.02
CA ILE A 482 -34.73 -8.31 0.03
C ILE A 482 -35.15 -8.90 -1.32
N THR A 483 -34.84 -8.24 -2.44
CA THR A 483 -35.19 -8.75 -3.78
C THR A 483 -34.50 -10.08 -4.08
N SER A 484 -33.26 -10.24 -3.63
CA SER A 484 -32.51 -11.49 -3.77
C SER A 484 -33.20 -12.66 -3.05
N LEU A 485 -33.75 -12.45 -1.84
CA LEU A 485 -34.46 -13.51 -1.13
C LEU A 485 -35.78 -13.91 -1.82
N LEU A 486 -36.52 -12.93 -2.36
CA LEU A 486 -37.74 -13.20 -3.13
C LEU A 486 -37.43 -13.99 -4.41
N ALA A 487 -36.37 -13.61 -5.13
CA ALA A 487 -35.92 -14.31 -6.33
C ALA A 487 -35.40 -15.73 -6.01
N ASN A 488 -34.61 -15.89 -4.94
CA ASN A 488 -34.05 -17.19 -4.54
C ASN A 488 -35.13 -18.23 -4.24
N ARG A 489 -36.26 -17.83 -3.63
CA ARG A 489 -37.40 -18.73 -3.44
C ARG A 489 -37.92 -19.26 -4.78
N ALA A 490 -38.09 -18.39 -5.78
CA ALA A 490 -38.53 -18.79 -7.11
C ALA A 490 -37.49 -19.68 -7.84
N VAL A 491 -36.19 -19.45 -7.64
CA VAL A 491 -35.16 -20.37 -8.17
C VAL A 491 -35.29 -21.77 -7.57
N LEU A 492 -35.47 -21.88 -6.25
CA LEU A 492 -35.62 -23.17 -5.57
C LEU A 492 -36.88 -23.91 -6.04
N GLU A 493 -38.01 -23.22 -6.13
CA GLU A 493 -39.25 -23.78 -6.72
C GLU A 493 -39.01 -24.20 -8.19
N GLY A 494 -38.29 -23.39 -8.97
CA GLY A 494 -37.94 -23.65 -10.36
C GLY A 494 -37.06 -24.88 -10.58
N LEU A 495 -36.17 -25.17 -9.64
CA LEU A 495 -35.31 -26.36 -9.59
C LEU A 495 -36.04 -27.62 -9.09
N GLY A 496 -37.30 -27.49 -8.68
CA GLY A 496 -38.15 -28.61 -8.22
C GLY A 496 -38.00 -28.93 -6.74
N VAL A 497 -37.49 -27.99 -5.92
CA VAL A 497 -37.54 -28.13 -4.46
C VAL A 497 -39.01 -28.12 -4.02
N GLY A 498 -39.48 -29.24 -3.46
CA GLY A 498 -40.87 -29.45 -3.09
C GLY A 498 -41.68 -30.30 -4.08
N ASP A 499 -41.10 -30.71 -5.22
CA ASP A 499 -41.70 -31.64 -6.18
C ASP A 499 -41.09 -33.04 -6.05
N SER A 500 -41.89 -34.02 -5.61
CA SER A 500 -41.46 -35.42 -5.44
C SER A 500 -41.10 -36.13 -6.75
N SER A 501 -41.46 -35.56 -7.90
CA SER A 501 -41.12 -36.07 -9.24
C SER A 501 -39.82 -35.49 -9.81
N SER A 502 -39.22 -34.49 -9.16
CA SER A 502 -37.98 -33.85 -9.61
C SER A 502 -36.75 -34.67 -9.22
N SER A 503 -35.85 -34.93 -10.18
CA SER A 503 -34.59 -35.64 -9.94
C SER A 503 -33.49 -34.69 -9.47
N PRO A 504 -32.83 -34.94 -8.33
CA PRO A 504 -31.64 -34.19 -7.89
C PRO A 504 -30.53 -34.15 -8.95
N THR A 505 -30.37 -35.24 -9.71
CA THR A 505 -29.41 -35.33 -10.82
C THR A 505 -29.76 -34.36 -11.95
N GLY A 506 -31.04 -34.21 -12.27
CA GLY A 506 -31.52 -33.25 -13.27
C GLY A 506 -31.25 -31.80 -12.87
N ALA A 507 -31.51 -31.45 -11.60
CA ALA A 507 -31.19 -30.13 -11.05
C ALA A 507 -29.69 -29.84 -11.06
N LEU A 508 -28.84 -30.85 -10.76
CA LEU A 508 -27.39 -30.73 -10.84
C LEU A 508 -26.89 -30.47 -12.27
N ILE A 509 -27.40 -31.21 -13.26
CA ILE A 509 -27.04 -31.02 -14.68
C ILE A 509 -27.42 -29.61 -15.14
N LEU A 510 -28.63 -29.16 -14.80
CA LEU A 510 -29.12 -27.81 -15.11
C LEU A 510 -28.22 -26.73 -14.51
N LYS A 511 -27.74 -26.93 -13.28
CA LYS A 511 -26.80 -26.03 -12.61
C LYS A 511 -25.41 -26.01 -13.28
N ILE A 512 -24.87 -27.16 -13.68
CA ILE A 512 -23.57 -27.26 -14.37
C ILE A 512 -23.61 -26.51 -15.71
N ILE A 513 -24.72 -26.63 -16.47
CA ILE A 513 -24.90 -25.92 -17.73
C ILE A 513 -24.88 -24.40 -17.49
N GLN A 514 -25.64 -23.90 -16.51
CA GLN A 514 -25.63 -22.48 -16.14
C GLN A 514 -24.24 -21.98 -15.80
N ASP A 515 -23.48 -22.74 -15.01
CA ASP A 515 -22.14 -22.35 -14.56
C ASP A 515 -21.11 -22.36 -15.71
N THR A 516 -21.29 -23.22 -16.71
CA THR A 516 -20.41 -23.26 -17.89
C THR A 516 -20.60 -22.01 -18.76
N PHE A 517 -21.84 -21.67 -19.10
CA PHE A 517 -22.14 -20.48 -19.91
C PHE A 517 -21.79 -19.19 -19.18
N SER A 518 -22.04 -19.10 -17.87
CA SER A 518 -21.72 -17.91 -17.08
C SER A 518 -20.22 -17.66 -16.98
N ARG A 519 -19.39 -18.72 -16.84
CA ARG A 519 -17.92 -18.61 -16.85
C ARG A 519 -17.39 -18.14 -18.21
N VAL A 520 -17.90 -18.67 -19.31
CA VAL A 520 -17.53 -18.21 -20.66
C VAL A 520 -17.91 -16.74 -20.85
N ALA A 521 -19.12 -16.35 -20.46
CA ALA A 521 -19.57 -14.95 -20.53
C ALA A 521 -18.70 -14.01 -19.67
N THR A 522 -18.29 -14.46 -18.47
CA THR A 522 -17.38 -13.73 -17.56
C THR A 522 -16.07 -13.42 -18.27
N ILE A 523 -15.42 -14.41 -18.89
CA ILE A 523 -14.14 -14.26 -19.57
C ILE A 523 -14.28 -13.31 -20.77
N LEU A 524 -15.31 -13.51 -21.61
CA LEU A 524 -15.54 -12.70 -22.80
C LEU A 524 -15.84 -11.24 -22.44
N PHE A 525 -16.63 -11.00 -21.40
CA PHE A 525 -16.96 -9.66 -20.95
C PHE A 525 -15.74 -8.95 -20.35
N ALA A 526 -14.99 -9.63 -19.47
CA ALA A 526 -13.76 -9.07 -18.90
C ALA A 526 -12.74 -8.73 -19.99
N HIS A 527 -12.56 -9.61 -20.98
CA HIS A 527 -11.66 -9.36 -22.10
C HIS A 527 -12.11 -8.18 -22.98
N ARG A 528 -13.41 -8.08 -23.30
CA ARG A 528 -13.91 -7.08 -24.25
C ARG A 528 -14.12 -5.71 -23.61
N MET A 529 -14.59 -5.68 -22.36
CA MET A 529 -15.05 -4.46 -21.67
C MET A 529 -14.13 -4.02 -20.54
N GLY A 530 -13.18 -4.84 -20.08
CA GLY A 530 -12.39 -4.58 -18.87
C GLY A 530 -11.72 -3.21 -18.84
N GLN A 531 -11.16 -2.76 -19.96
CA GLN A 531 -10.49 -1.46 -20.07
C GLN A 531 -11.44 -0.26 -20.16
N ALA A 532 -12.72 -0.49 -20.43
CA ALA A 532 -13.73 0.57 -20.41
C ALA A 532 -14.29 0.79 -18.99
N ILE A 533 -14.18 -0.19 -18.09
CA ILE A 533 -14.84 -0.14 -16.78
C ILE A 533 -14.25 0.96 -15.89
N GLU A 534 -12.94 1.11 -15.84
CA GLU A 534 -12.31 2.12 -14.98
C GLU A 534 -12.61 3.56 -15.47
N PRO A 535 -12.41 3.90 -16.77
CA PRO A 535 -12.81 5.21 -17.30
C PRO A 535 -14.29 5.55 -17.11
N GLU A 536 -15.17 4.57 -17.35
CA GLU A 536 -16.63 4.72 -17.36
C GLU A 536 -17.27 4.11 -16.09
N CYS A 537 -16.57 4.16 -14.96
CA CYS A 537 -16.92 3.42 -13.75
C CYS A 537 -18.34 3.70 -13.25
N LYS A 538 -18.82 4.94 -13.37
CA LYS A 538 -20.20 5.32 -12.99
C LYS A 538 -21.26 4.60 -13.81
N PHE A 539 -21.06 4.51 -15.12
CA PHE A 539 -21.98 3.79 -16.02
C PHE A 539 -21.96 2.28 -15.70
N TYR A 540 -20.78 1.69 -15.55
CA TYR A 540 -20.66 0.27 -15.25
C TYR A 540 -21.16 -0.10 -13.85
N ARG A 541 -21.02 0.79 -12.86
CA ARG A 541 -21.60 0.62 -11.51
C ARG A 541 -23.12 0.60 -11.56
N PHE A 542 -23.74 1.42 -12.41
CA PHE A 542 -25.18 1.41 -12.64
C PHE A 542 -25.63 0.20 -13.46
N LEU A 543 -24.91 -0.11 -14.54
CA LEU A 543 -25.21 -1.22 -15.44
C LEU A 543 -25.13 -2.59 -14.73
N ALA A 544 -24.22 -2.75 -13.78
CA ALA A 544 -24.11 -3.96 -12.99
C ALA A 544 -25.44 -4.32 -12.30
N ASP A 545 -26.11 -3.34 -11.72
CA ASP A 545 -27.39 -3.56 -11.05
C ASP A 545 -28.52 -3.81 -12.04
N ILE A 546 -28.51 -3.18 -13.22
CA ILE A 546 -29.46 -3.55 -14.29
C ILE A 546 -29.32 -5.04 -14.63
N PHE A 547 -28.09 -5.55 -14.74
CA PHE A 547 -27.86 -6.98 -14.98
C PHE A 547 -28.38 -7.84 -13.82
N ASN A 548 -28.08 -7.46 -12.57
CA ASN A 548 -28.57 -8.17 -11.41
C ASN A 548 -30.10 -8.24 -11.36
N ASP A 549 -30.77 -7.09 -11.51
CA ASP A 549 -32.22 -6.98 -11.38
C ASP A 549 -32.93 -7.70 -12.53
N SER A 550 -32.37 -7.60 -13.75
CA SER A 550 -32.85 -8.38 -14.90
C SER A 550 -32.73 -9.88 -14.63
N ALA A 551 -31.64 -10.34 -14.02
CA ALA A 551 -31.48 -11.74 -13.64
C ALA A 551 -32.53 -12.17 -12.60
N GLN A 552 -32.77 -11.33 -11.59
CA GLN A 552 -33.76 -11.63 -10.56
C GLN A 552 -35.20 -11.70 -11.13
N PHE A 553 -35.56 -10.86 -12.10
CA PHE A 553 -36.84 -10.98 -12.80
C PHE A 553 -36.96 -12.27 -13.62
N LEU A 554 -35.87 -12.70 -14.28
CA LEU A 554 -35.82 -13.99 -14.97
C LEU A 554 -36.00 -15.16 -13.99
N ASP A 555 -35.43 -15.07 -12.80
CA ASP A 555 -35.64 -16.09 -11.76
C ASP A 555 -37.09 -16.21 -11.33
N LEU A 556 -37.80 -15.09 -11.16
CA LEU A 556 -39.23 -15.08 -10.81
C LEU A 556 -40.11 -15.74 -11.88
N LEU A 557 -39.67 -15.74 -13.15
CA LEU A 557 -40.36 -16.44 -14.24
C LEU A 557 -40.11 -17.95 -14.23
N THR A 558 -39.00 -18.41 -13.63
CA THR A 558 -38.53 -19.80 -13.71
C THR A 558 -39.57 -20.84 -13.27
N PRO A 559 -40.35 -20.65 -12.17
CA PRO A 559 -41.39 -21.60 -11.75
C PRO A 559 -42.55 -21.76 -12.75
N ALA A 560 -42.81 -20.76 -13.59
CA ALA A 560 -43.95 -20.76 -14.52
C ALA A 560 -43.61 -21.39 -15.89
N LEU A 561 -42.34 -21.76 -16.12
CA LEU A 561 -41.86 -22.16 -17.44
C LEU A 561 -41.72 -23.68 -17.59
N PRO A 562 -42.03 -24.23 -18.79
CA PRO A 562 -41.70 -25.62 -19.12
C PRO A 562 -40.20 -25.80 -19.34
N TYR A 563 -39.72 -27.06 -19.37
CA TYR A 563 -38.30 -27.42 -19.28
C TYR A 563 -37.36 -26.66 -20.24
N PHE A 564 -37.66 -26.62 -21.54
CA PHE A 564 -36.77 -25.99 -22.52
C PHE A 564 -36.69 -24.45 -22.38
N PRO A 565 -37.80 -23.69 -22.32
CA PRO A 565 -37.75 -22.26 -22.00
C PRO A 565 -37.14 -21.95 -20.62
N LYS A 566 -37.40 -22.80 -19.62
CA LYS A 566 -36.82 -22.67 -18.27
C LYS A 566 -35.29 -22.70 -18.32
N LEU A 567 -34.71 -23.68 -19.04
CA LEU A 567 -33.26 -23.78 -19.21
C LEU A 567 -32.66 -22.50 -19.80
N SER A 568 -33.26 -21.96 -20.86
CA SER A 568 -32.79 -20.71 -21.49
C SER A 568 -32.84 -19.53 -20.53
N VAL A 569 -33.96 -19.35 -19.81
CA VAL A 569 -34.13 -18.26 -18.84
C VAL A 569 -33.12 -18.35 -17.70
N MET A 570 -32.88 -19.54 -17.15
CA MET A 570 -31.91 -19.72 -16.08
C MET A 570 -30.46 -19.50 -16.54
N VAL A 571 -30.11 -19.93 -17.76
CA VAL A 571 -28.79 -19.65 -18.34
C VAL A 571 -28.61 -18.15 -18.56
N SER A 572 -29.60 -17.45 -19.09
CA SER A 572 -29.57 -15.99 -19.25
C SER A 572 -29.43 -15.28 -17.89
N ALA A 573 -30.17 -15.70 -16.87
CA ALA A 573 -30.06 -15.14 -15.52
C ALA A 573 -28.66 -15.37 -14.91
N SER A 574 -28.06 -16.55 -15.11
CA SER A 574 -26.71 -16.86 -14.65
C SER A 574 -25.65 -16.02 -15.37
N ILE A 575 -25.78 -15.85 -16.70
CA ILE A 575 -24.90 -14.96 -17.48
C ILE A 575 -24.98 -13.53 -16.94
N LEU A 576 -26.18 -12.99 -16.78
CA LEU A 576 -26.39 -11.62 -16.28
C LEU A 576 -25.77 -11.40 -14.90
N ARG A 577 -25.91 -12.36 -13.97
CA ARG A 577 -25.21 -12.31 -12.66
C ARG A 577 -23.70 -12.29 -12.79
N SER A 578 -23.14 -13.09 -13.70
CA SER A 578 -21.71 -13.08 -14.00
C SER A 578 -21.25 -11.73 -14.54
N LEU A 579 -22.01 -11.12 -15.46
CA LEU A 579 -21.71 -9.78 -15.98
C LEU A 579 -21.79 -8.72 -14.89
N CYS A 580 -22.81 -8.79 -14.03
CA CYS A 580 -22.93 -7.97 -12.82
C CYS A 580 -21.68 -8.09 -11.95
N GLY A 581 -21.23 -9.31 -11.63
CA GLY A 581 -20.07 -9.54 -10.78
C GLY A 581 -18.78 -8.89 -11.32
N VAL A 582 -18.53 -8.96 -12.63
CA VAL A 582 -17.36 -8.31 -13.24
C VAL A 582 -17.50 -6.78 -13.21
N ALA A 583 -18.65 -6.26 -13.66
CA ALA A 583 -18.88 -4.82 -13.73
C ALA A 583 -18.89 -4.15 -12.35
N ALA A 584 -19.57 -4.75 -11.36
CA ALA A 584 -19.65 -4.24 -10.00
C ALA A 584 -18.28 -4.22 -9.31
N ASN A 585 -17.52 -5.32 -9.36
CA ASN A 585 -16.24 -5.39 -8.66
C ASN A 585 -15.20 -4.43 -9.24
N ALA A 586 -15.09 -4.36 -10.56
CA ALA A 586 -14.12 -3.47 -11.21
C ALA A 586 -14.51 -1.99 -11.06
N SER A 587 -15.79 -1.64 -11.22
CA SER A 587 -16.24 -0.25 -11.02
C SER A 587 -16.14 0.19 -9.56
N LYS A 588 -16.43 -0.71 -8.60
CA LYS A 588 -16.23 -0.47 -7.16
C LYS A 588 -14.77 -0.18 -6.85
N ALA A 589 -13.83 -0.96 -7.38
CA ALA A 589 -12.40 -0.72 -7.17
C ALA A 589 -11.97 0.69 -7.64
N SER A 590 -12.45 1.13 -8.81
CA SER A 590 -12.18 2.49 -9.31
C SER A 590 -12.82 3.59 -8.45
N LEU A 591 -14.03 3.36 -7.92
CA LEU A 591 -14.70 4.31 -7.02
C LEU A 591 -14.00 4.38 -5.65
N SER A 592 -13.62 3.25 -5.07
CA SER A 592 -12.86 3.22 -3.81
C SER A 592 -11.50 3.90 -3.95
N ALA A 593 -10.83 3.74 -5.11
CA ALA A 593 -9.60 4.47 -5.42
C ALA A 593 -9.83 5.99 -5.50
N HIS A 594 -10.95 6.43 -6.10
CA HIS A 594 -11.34 7.84 -6.12
C HIS A 594 -11.62 8.40 -4.72
N PHE A 595 -12.29 7.64 -3.85
CA PHE A 595 -12.63 8.08 -2.50
C PHE A 595 -11.42 8.21 -1.57
N ALA A 596 -10.30 7.52 -1.84
CA ALA A 596 -9.11 7.54 -0.99
C ALA A 596 -8.19 8.74 -1.28
N LEU A 597 -7.95 9.61 -0.29
CA LEU A 597 -7.08 10.80 -0.46
C LEU A 597 -5.66 10.63 0.11
N ASN A 598 -5.46 9.78 1.12
CA ASN A 598 -4.21 9.74 1.90
C ASN A 598 -3.52 8.36 1.89
N GLY A 599 -3.58 7.65 0.76
CA GLY A 599 -3.05 6.27 0.67
C GLY A 599 -3.79 5.28 1.58
N ASN A 600 -5.02 5.61 1.98
CA ASN A 600 -5.88 4.86 2.89
C ASN A 600 -6.80 3.86 2.18
N LEU A 601 -6.51 3.48 0.92
CA LEU A 601 -7.37 2.61 0.11
C LEU A 601 -7.68 1.26 0.78
N ALA A 602 -6.68 0.64 1.41
CA ALA A 602 -6.88 -0.64 2.11
C ALA A 602 -7.80 -0.51 3.33
N GLU A 603 -7.67 0.58 4.09
CA GLU A 603 -8.53 0.85 5.24
C GLU A 603 -9.95 1.19 4.80
N LEU A 604 -10.10 2.07 3.79
CA LEU A 604 -11.37 2.43 3.17
C LEU A 604 -12.12 1.15 2.73
N ASN A 605 -11.46 0.26 1.99
CA ASN A 605 -12.06 -1.00 1.53
C ASN A 605 -12.52 -1.88 2.70
N ALA A 606 -11.77 -1.92 3.81
CA ALA A 606 -12.18 -2.67 5.00
C ALA A 606 -13.42 -2.06 5.69
N LYS A 607 -13.53 -0.73 5.69
CA LYS A 607 -14.70 0.00 6.23
C LYS A 607 -15.92 -0.17 5.34
N GLU A 608 -15.77 -0.03 4.03
CA GLU A 608 -16.84 -0.28 3.06
C GLU A 608 -17.36 -1.72 3.16
N ALA A 609 -16.47 -2.72 3.29
CA ALA A 609 -16.88 -4.11 3.50
C ALA A 609 -17.69 -4.29 4.80
N SER A 610 -17.34 -3.56 5.87
CA SER A 610 -18.07 -3.59 7.14
C SER A 610 -19.46 -2.96 7.03
N GLN A 611 -19.57 -1.84 6.30
CA GLN A 611 -20.85 -1.18 5.98
C GLN A 611 -21.76 -2.09 5.15
N GLU A 612 -21.23 -2.69 4.08
CA GLU A 612 -21.98 -3.61 3.22
C GLU A 612 -22.48 -4.84 4.00
N THR A 613 -21.65 -5.40 4.89
CA THR A 613 -21.99 -6.57 5.71
C THR A 613 -23.18 -6.29 6.64
N ILE A 614 -23.15 -5.17 7.39
CA ILE A 614 -24.21 -4.86 8.35
C ILE A 614 -25.53 -4.54 7.64
N VAL A 615 -25.48 -3.81 6.52
CA VAL A 615 -26.65 -3.48 5.71
C VAL A 615 -27.25 -4.73 5.09
N SER A 616 -26.43 -5.63 4.53
CA SER A 616 -26.88 -6.89 3.96
C SER A 616 -27.51 -7.81 5.01
N LEU A 617 -26.96 -7.84 6.24
CA LEU A 617 -27.57 -8.56 7.36
C LEU A 617 -28.97 -8.03 7.69
N LEU A 618 -29.12 -6.71 7.82
CA LEU A 618 -30.43 -6.08 8.08
C LEU A 618 -31.43 -6.34 6.95
N GLY A 619 -30.97 -6.24 5.70
CA GLY A 619 -31.78 -6.55 4.52
C GLY A 619 -32.21 -8.02 4.49
N THR A 620 -31.32 -8.95 4.84
CA THR A 620 -31.61 -10.39 4.91
C THR A 620 -32.60 -10.73 6.03
N LEU A 621 -32.45 -10.14 7.21
CA LEU A 621 -33.39 -10.31 8.32
C LEU A 621 -34.78 -9.79 7.94
N THR A 622 -34.84 -8.59 7.37
CA THR A 622 -36.09 -7.97 6.89
C THR A 622 -36.72 -8.82 5.78
N GLY A 623 -35.93 -9.24 4.80
CA GLY A 623 -36.40 -10.06 3.70
C GLY A 623 -36.89 -11.44 4.15
N THR A 624 -36.32 -12.02 5.21
CA THR A 624 -36.81 -13.29 5.79
C THR A 624 -38.21 -13.12 6.39
N LEU A 625 -38.47 -12.00 7.08
CA LEU A 625 -39.80 -11.64 7.58
C LEU A 625 -40.78 -11.42 6.40
N VAL A 626 -40.35 -10.73 5.35
CA VAL A 626 -41.15 -10.50 4.14
C VAL A 626 -41.53 -11.81 3.46
N VAL A 627 -40.57 -12.71 3.22
CA VAL A 627 -40.81 -14.03 2.59
C VAL A 627 -41.74 -14.89 3.44
N ARG A 628 -41.73 -14.73 4.77
CA ARG A 628 -42.63 -15.44 5.68
C ARG A 628 -44.07 -14.96 5.62
N VAL A 629 -44.33 -13.69 5.30
CA VAL A 629 -45.69 -13.10 5.29
C VAL A 629 -46.27 -13.06 3.87
N VAL A 630 -45.42 -12.87 2.85
CA VAL A 630 -45.84 -12.73 1.46
C VAL A 630 -45.73 -14.08 0.74
N HIS A 631 -46.89 -14.72 0.53
CA HIS A 631 -46.97 -16.00 -0.20
C HIS A 631 -47.56 -15.88 -1.60
N ASP A 632 -48.38 -14.85 -1.85
CA ASP A 632 -49.08 -14.65 -3.11
C ASP A 632 -48.14 -14.16 -4.23
N LYS A 633 -48.25 -14.78 -5.41
CA LYS A 633 -47.36 -14.49 -6.57
C LYS A 633 -47.53 -13.06 -7.08
N GLN A 634 -48.76 -12.54 -7.15
CA GLN A 634 -48.99 -11.17 -7.63
C GLN A 634 -48.36 -10.15 -6.68
N THR A 635 -48.50 -10.38 -5.37
CA THR A 635 -47.89 -9.55 -4.33
C THR A 635 -46.36 -9.58 -4.40
N VAL A 636 -45.75 -10.74 -4.65
CA VAL A 636 -44.28 -10.85 -4.88
C VAL A 636 -43.84 -10.03 -6.08
N TRP A 637 -44.56 -10.10 -7.21
CA TRP A 637 -44.21 -9.33 -8.41
C TRP A 637 -44.34 -7.81 -8.20
N ILE A 638 -45.41 -7.35 -7.56
CA ILE A 638 -45.61 -5.93 -7.23
C ILE A 638 -44.48 -5.45 -6.30
N LEU A 639 -44.19 -6.22 -5.25
CA LEU A 639 -43.12 -5.88 -4.30
C LEU A 639 -41.74 -5.88 -4.98
N MET A 640 -41.49 -6.81 -5.89
CA MET A 640 -40.26 -6.86 -6.67
C MET A 640 -40.07 -5.60 -7.51
N VAL A 641 -41.09 -5.18 -8.25
CA VAL A 641 -41.03 -3.97 -9.09
C VAL A 641 -40.78 -2.73 -8.24
N LEU A 642 -41.43 -2.61 -7.09
CA LEU A 642 -41.23 -1.49 -6.17
C LEU A 642 -39.80 -1.47 -5.59
N LEU A 643 -39.32 -2.62 -5.10
CA LEU A 643 -37.98 -2.72 -4.50
C LEU A 643 -36.86 -2.53 -5.54
N VAL A 644 -37.01 -3.08 -6.76
CA VAL A 644 -36.08 -2.81 -7.86
C VAL A 644 -36.13 -1.34 -8.28
N GLY A 645 -37.31 -0.71 -8.29
CA GLY A 645 -37.44 0.72 -8.53
C GLY A 645 -36.66 1.55 -7.50
N VAL A 646 -36.74 1.18 -6.22
CA VAL A 646 -35.93 1.78 -5.15
C VAL A 646 -34.45 1.52 -5.38
N HIS A 647 -34.06 0.26 -5.64
CA HIS A 647 -32.69 -0.19 -5.88
C HIS A 647 -32.00 0.64 -6.97
N LEU A 648 -32.59 0.71 -8.16
CA LEU A 648 -32.07 1.47 -9.29
C LEU A 648 -32.07 2.98 -9.03
N LEU A 649 -33.11 3.53 -8.40
CA LEU A 649 -33.15 4.96 -8.06
C LEU A 649 -32.03 5.32 -7.08
N THR A 650 -31.76 4.48 -6.08
CA THR A 650 -30.68 4.70 -5.12
C THR A 650 -29.31 4.57 -5.78
N ASN A 651 -29.08 3.56 -6.63
CA ASN A 651 -27.81 3.46 -7.37
C ASN A 651 -27.61 4.70 -8.26
N TYR A 652 -28.63 5.10 -9.03
CA TYR A 652 -28.55 6.29 -9.87
C TYR A 652 -28.15 7.53 -9.06
N ARG A 653 -28.75 7.74 -7.90
CA ARG A 653 -28.38 8.83 -7.00
C ARG A 653 -26.96 8.70 -6.45
N ALA A 654 -26.52 7.48 -6.12
CA ALA A 654 -25.16 7.20 -5.68
C ALA A 654 -24.13 7.61 -6.75
N VAL A 655 -24.23 7.06 -7.97
CA VAL A 655 -23.25 7.37 -9.02
C VAL A 655 -23.29 8.83 -9.49
N ARG A 656 -24.45 9.50 -9.38
CA ARG A 656 -24.61 10.94 -9.64
C ARG A 656 -23.94 11.82 -8.59
N SER A 657 -23.80 11.38 -7.34
CA SER A 657 -23.15 12.18 -6.29
C SER A 657 -21.63 12.22 -6.44
N VAL A 658 -21.03 11.23 -7.11
CA VAL A 658 -19.58 11.11 -7.30
C VAL A 658 -19.02 12.23 -8.20
N LYS A 659 -17.86 12.78 -7.87
CA LYS A 659 -17.18 13.90 -8.53
C LYS A 659 -15.80 13.45 -9.03
N MET A 660 -15.78 12.50 -9.97
CA MET A 660 -14.55 11.91 -10.53
C MET A 660 -13.58 12.99 -11.01
N ARG A 661 -12.30 12.85 -10.65
CA ARG A 661 -11.22 13.76 -11.05
C ARG A 661 -10.50 13.38 -12.34
N THR A 662 -10.70 12.16 -12.84
CA THR A 662 -10.12 11.68 -14.10
C THR A 662 -10.95 12.14 -15.29
N LEU A 663 -10.32 12.48 -16.41
CA LEU A 663 -11.05 12.90 -17.63
C LEU A 663 -11.36 11.71 -18.54
N ASN A 664 -12.57 11.16 -18.45
CA ASN A 664 -13.12 10.31 -19.50
C ASN A 664 -13.58 11.16 -20.70
N ARG A 665 -14.03 10.50 -21.76
CA ARG A 665 -14.45 11.16 -23.02
C ARG A 665 -15.54 12.20 -22.78
N GLN A 666 -16.55 11.88 -22.00
CA GLN A 666 -17.67 12.77 -21.71
C GLN A 666 -17.23 13.99 -20.88
N ARG A 667 -16.48 13.78 -19.79
CA ARG A 667 -16.00 14.86 -18.92
C ARG A 667 -15.05 15.79 -19.68
N ALA A 668 -14.15 15.25 -20.50
CA ALA A 668 -13.28 16.03 -21.37
C ALA A 668 -14.09 16.88 -22.36
N THR A 669 -15.10 16.31 -23.01
CA THR A 669 -15.96 17.08 -23.93
C THR A 669 -16.70 18.21 -23.23
N ILE A 670 -17.26 17.99 -22.02
CA ILE A 670 -17.94 19.05 -21.26
C ILE A 670 -16.98 20.20 -20.93
N VAL A 671 -15.78 19.88 -20.43
CA VAL A 671 -14.76 20.86 -20.05
C VAL A 671 -14.30 21.68 -21.25
N PHE A 672 -13.95 21.01 -22.35
CA PHE A 672 -13.45 21.68 -23.54
C PHE A 672 -14.53 22.48 -24.25
N ARG A 673 -15.78 22.02 -24.21
CA ARG A 673 -16.91 22.79 -24.72
C ARG A 673 -17.10 24.09 -23.94
N GLU A 674 -17.07 24.03 -22.60
CA GLU A 674 -17.18 25.24 -21.78
C GLU A 674 -16.04 26.23 -22.07
N TRP A 675 -14.82 25.71 -22.25
CA TRP A 675 -13.68 26.55 -22.60
C TRP A 675 -13.87 27.23 -23.96
N LEU A 676 -14.39 26.53 -24.97
CA LEU A 676 -14.67 27.10 -26.29
C LEU A 676 -15.80 28.14 -26.26
N ASP A 677 -16.84 27.92 -25.44
CA ASP A 677 -17.98 28.82 -25.34
C ASP A 677 -17.68 30.08 -24.51
N HIS A 678 -16.96 29.94 -23.39
CA HIS A 678 -16.85 30.98 -22.37
C HIS A 678 -15.40 31.28 -21.93
N ASN A 679 -14.40 30.62 -22.51
CA ASN A 679 -13.00 30.67 -22.07
C ASN A 679 -12.83 30.37 -20.56
N ALA A 680 -13.68 29.48 -20.05
CA ALA A 680 -13.75 29.10 -18.63
C ALA A 680 -13.46 27.60 -18.47
N ILE A 681 -12.76 27.26 -17.38
CA ILE A 681 -12.47 25.87 -17.02
C ILE A 681 -13.34 25.47 -15.84
N LEU A 682 -14.17 24.44 -16.05
CA LEU A 682 -15.01 23.87 -14.99
C LEU A 682 -14.18 22.95 -14.10
N ASN A 683 -14.47 22.97 -12.80
CA ASN A 683 -13.93 22.01 -11.85
C ASN A 683 -14.72 20.67 -11.86
N PRO A 684 -14.19 19.60 -11.26
CA PRO A 684 -14.86 18.28 -11.23
C PRO A 684 -16.30 18.31 -10.69
N SER A 685 -16.60 19.16 -9.71
CA SER A 685 -17.94 19.29 -9.11
C SER A 685 -18.96 19.92 -10.07
N GLN A 686 -18.53 20.90 -10.87
CA GLN A 686 -19.40 21.51 -11.89
C GLN A 686 -19.66 20.56 -13.06
N VAL A 687 -18.64 19.81 -13.48
CA VAL A 687 -18.77 18.84 -14.57
C VAL A 687 -19.62 17.65 -14.16
N SER A 688 -19.50 17.16 -12.92
CA SER A 688 -20.32 16.04 -12.46
C SER A 688 -21.80 16.35 -12.52
N GLN A 689 -22.22 17.60 -12.29
CA GLN A 689 -23.62 18.02 -12.43
C GLN A 689 -24.14 17.91 -13.87
N ARG A 690 -23.28 18.09 -14.87
CA ARG A 690 -23.62 18.05 -16.30
C ARG A 690 -23.42 16.67 -16.95
N GLU A 691 -22.66 15.79 -16.30
CA GLU A 691 -22.45 14.41 -16.76
C GLU A 691 -23.77 13.64 -16.83
N SER A 692 -23.90 12.75 -17.80
CA SER A 692 -25.03 11.83 -17.89
C SER A 692 -24.55 10.41 -17.66
N ILE A 693 -25.28 9.65 -16.83
CA ILE A 693 -24.94 8.26 -16.52
C ILE A 693 -25.36 7.32 -17.65
N LEU A 694 -26.50 7.57 -18.30
CA LEU A 694 -27.13 6.64 -19.24
C LEU A 694 -26.94 7.03 -20.71
N LEU A 695 -26.82 8.32 -20.96
CA LEU A 695 -26.67 8.92 -22.29
C LEU A 695 -25.26 9.48 -22.45
N ASN A 696 -24.79 9.55 -23.70
CA ASN A 696 -23.60 10.29 -24.11
C ASN A 696 -22.22 9.74 -23.67
N GLY A 697 -22.15 8.44 -23.34
CA GLY A 697 -20.91 7.76 -22.96
C GLY A 697 -19.92 7.46 -24.10
N ARG A 698 -20.24 7.81 -25.35
CA ARG A 698 -19.36 7.56 -26.52
C ARG A 698 -18.50 8.76 -26.92
N GLY A 699 -18.44 9.80 -26.10
CA GLY A 699 -17.80 11.04 -26.50
C GLY A 699 -18.63 11.76 -27.55
N ASP A 700 -19.93 11.85 -27.30
CA ASP A 700 -20.87 12.57 -28.14
C ASP A 700 -20.50 14.05 -28.16
N MET A 701 -20.52 14.64 -29.35
CA MET A 701 -20.10 16.01 -29.63
C MET A 701 -21.16 16.70 -30.46
N SER A 702 -21.15 18.03 -30.42
CA SER A 702 -22.05 18.86 -31.22
C SER A 702 -21.35 20.13 -31.69
N SER A 703 -21.88 20.71 -32.75
CA SER A 703 -21.46 22.03 -33.23
C SER A 703 -21.87 23.15 -32.30
N LYS A 704 -21.38 24.37 -32.54
CA LYS A 704 -21.70 25.54 -31.72
C LYS A 704 -23.22 25.76 -31.66
N SER A 705 -23.90 25.66 -32.79
CA SER A 705 -25.36 25.79 -32.91
C SER A 705 -26.14 24.61 -32.33
N GLY A 706 -25.54 23.40 -32.34
CA GLY A 706 -26.22 22.14 -32.05
C GLY A 706 -26.88 21.50 -33.27
N ASP A 707 -26.84 22.14 -34.45
CA ASP A 707 -27.43 21.62 -35.70
C ASP A 707 -26.71 20.37 -36.22
N TYR A 708 -25.43 20.20 -35.84
CA TYR A 708 -24.64 19.01 -36.16
C TYR A 708 -24.28 18.25 -34.90
N THR A 709 -24.49 16.94 -34.91
CA THR A 709 -24.17 16.05 -33.79
C THR A 709 -23.40 14.83 -34.25
N GLY A 710 -22.61 14.25 -33.37
CA GLY A 710 -21.74 13.14 -33.74
C GLY A 710 -21.01 12.55 -32.55
N PHE A 711 -20.09 11.64 -32.81
CA PHE A 711 -19.26 11.05 -31.76
C PHE A 711 -17.83 10.80 -32.26
N CYS A 712 -16.90 10.74 -31.30
CA CYS A 712 -15.49 10.48 -31.56
C CYS A 712 -15.03 9.21 -30.85
N GLU A 713 -14.19 8.41 -31.50
CA GLU A 713 -13.57 7.24 -30.88
C GLU A 713 -12.09 7.11 -31.23
N PHE A 714 -11.29 6.62 -30.28
CA PHE A 714 -9.95 6.13 -30.58
C PHE A 714 -10.04 4.84 -31.40
N GLY A 715 -9.10 4.65 -32.32
CA GLY A 715 -9.04 3.51 -33.22
C GLY A 715 -7.66 3.33 -33.84
N THR A 716 -7.61 2.48 -34.86
CA THR A 716 -6.41 2.22 -35.64
C THR A 716 -6.27 3.21 -36.79
N TYR A 717 -5.09 3.29 -37.39
CA TYR A 717 -4.90 4.03 -38.65
C TYR A 717 -5.83 3.52 -39.77
N GLY A 718 -6.11 2.20 -39.78
CA GLY A 718 -7.08 1.60 -40.68
C GLY A 718 -8.50 2.11 -40.45
N ASP A 719 -8.90 2.37 -39.20
CA ASP A 719 -10.20 2.96 -38.90
C ASP A 719 -10.27 4.42 -39.36
N VAL A 720 -9.16 5.17 -39.23
CA VAL A 720 -9.03 6.56 -39.71
C VAL A 720 -9.11 6.64 -41.25
N LYS A 721 -8.50 5.69 -41.96
CA LYS A 721 -8.38 5.73 -43.43
C LYS A 721 -9.36 4.84 -44.19
N GLY A 722 -9.96 3.85 -43.55
CA GLY A 722 -10.68 2.75 -44.21
C GLY A 722 -12.19 2.76 -44.01
N TRP A 723 -12.72 3.49 -43.02
CA TRP A 723 -14.16 3.62 -42.86
C TRP A 723 -14.69 4.59 -43.93
N ASN A 724 -15.58 4.16 -44.81
CA ASN A 724 -16.24 5.06 -45.77
C ASN A 724 -17.68 4.59 -46.06
N PRO A 725 -18.63 4.89 -45.16
CA PRO A 725 -20.04 4.60 -45.40
C PRO A 725 -20.54 5.39 -46.63
N ARG A 726 -21.29 4.72 -47.51
CA ARG A 726 -21.82 5.34 -48.74
C ARG A 726 -22.58 6.64 -48.42
N GLY A 727 -22.16 7.73 -49.06
CA GLY A 727 -22.81 9.05 -48.98
C GLY A 727 -22.32 9.95 -47.84
N TYR A 728 -21.22 9.62 -47.17
CA TYR A 728 -20.52 10.54 -46.27
C TYR A 728 -19.39 11.26 -47.01
N HIS A 729 -19.22 12.55 -46.77
CA HIS A 729 -18.01 13.29 -47.15
C HIS A 729 -16.93 13.02 -46.11
N ARG A 730 -15.66 12.96 -46.53
CA ARG A 730 -14.52 12.64 -45.68
C ARG A 730 -13.40 13.65 -45.86
N TYR A 731 -12.76 13.97 -44.74
CA TYR A 731 -11.47 14.66 -44.70
C TYR A 731 -10.65 14.13 -43.52
N ASP A 732 -9.33 14.27 -43.58
CA ASP A 732 -8.44 13.81 -42.52
C ASP A 732 -7.25 14.75 -42.27
N PHE A 733 -6.76 14.72 -41.04
CA PHE A 733 -5.69 15.57 -40.54
C PHE A 733 -4.56 14.73 -39.99
N GLU A 734 -3.35 15.19 -40.25
CA GLU A 734 -2.14 14.66 -39.64
C GLU A 734 -1.54 15.68 -38.68
N ALA A 735 -1.52 15.34 -37.40
CA ALA A 735 -0.79 16.07 -36.37
C ALA A 735 0.52 15.35 -36.03
N PRO A 736 1.49 15.99 -35.36
CA PRO A 736 2.72 15.34 -34.93
C PRO A 736 2.50 14.09 -34.07
N SER A 737 1.41 14.04 -33.30
CA SER A 737 1.11 12.97 -32.33
C SER A 737 -0.07 12.06 -32.70
N TYR A 738 -0.87 12.38 -33.72
CA TYR A 738 -2.04 11.58 -34.08
C TYR A 738 -2.51 11.81 -35.52
N TYR A 739 -3.38 10.92 -35.99
CA TYR A 739 -4.18 11.09 -37.19
C TYR A 739 -5.66 11.23 -36.78
N LEU A 740 -6.38 12.16 -37.40
CA LEU A 740 -7.81 12.39 -37.16
C LEU A 740 -8.58 12.28 -38.47
N GLY A 741 -9.52 11.35 -38.55
CA GLY A 741 -10.43 11.23 -39.69
C GLY A 741 -11.81 11.73 -39.30
N ILE A 742 -12.45 12.50 -40.18
CA ILE A 742 -13.79 13.03 -39.98
C ILE A 742 -14.67 12.66 -41.18
N TRP A 743 -15.87 12.17 -40.87
CA TRP A 743 -16.88 11.83 -41.86
C TRP A 743 -18.19 12.50 -41.49
N HIS A 744 -18.90 13.05 -42.46
CA HIS A 744 -20.22 13.63 -42.18
C HIS A 744 -21.23 13.42 -43.30
N ARG A 745 -22.50 13.45 -42.90
CA ARG A 745 -23.67 13.35 -43.79
C ARG A 745 -24.87 14.04 -43.15
N GLY A 746 -25.38 15.08 -43.81
CA GLY A 746 -26.44 15.91 -43.25
C GLY A 746 -26.00 16.52 -41.91
N GLY A 747 -26.90 16.52 -40.92
CA GLY A 747 -26.63 16.99 -39.55
C GLY A 747 -25.81 16.03 -38.66
N ASN A 748 -25.23 14.96 -39.23
CA ASN A 748 -24.47 13.97 -38.44
C ASN A 748 -23.01 13.90 -38.87
N PHE A 749 -22.09 13.78 -37.90
CA PHE A 749 -20.67 13.51 -38.15
C PHE A 749 -20.13 12.39 -37.27
N TYR A 750 -18.95 11.92 -37.65
CA TYR A 750 -18.22 10.87 -36.96
C TYR A 750 -16.72 11.15 -37.05
N MET A 751 -16.00 10.90 -35.95
CA MET A 751 -14.57 11.15 -35.86
C MET A 751 -13.80 9.92 -35.35
N ARG A 752 -12.61 9.69 -35.90
CA ARG A 752 -11.67 8.64 -35.45
C ARG A 752 -10.29 9.24 -35.18
N ILE A 753 -9.73 8.92 -34.02
CA ILE A 753 -8.36 9.30 -33.66
C ILE A 753 -7.47 8.06 -33.65
N ALA A 754 -6.33 8.11 -34.35
CA ALA A 754 -5.26 7.11 -34.24
C ALA A 754 -3.98 7.77 -33.72
N LEU A 755 -3.53 7.40 -32.52
CA LEU A 755 -2.35 7.97 -31.88
C LEU A 755 -1.06 7.41 -32.49
N LYS A 756 -0.05 8.25 -32.71
CA LYS A 756 1.28 7.84 -33.18
C LYS A 756 2.10 7.26 -32.04
N GLU A 757 2.98 6.31 -32.37
CA GLU A 757 3.90 5.71 -31.41
C GLU A 757 4.85 6.76 -30.79
N GLY A 758 5.21 6.57 -29.52
CA GLY A 758 6.10 7.48 -28.79
C GLY A 758 5.41 8.72 -28.21
N THR A 759 4.08 8.82 -28.33
CA THR A 759 3.31 9.96 -27.81
C THR A 759 2.23 9.53 -26.81
N ASN A 760 2.04 10.35 -25.76
CA ASN A 760 0.99 10.19 -24.74
C ASN A 760 -0.07 11.30 -24.81
N ASN A 761 -0.26 11.91 -25.98
CA ASN A 761 -1.06 13.12 -26.16
C ASN A 761 -2.55 12.86 -26.43
N ALA A 762 -3.13 11.80 -25.83
CA ALA A 762 -4.54 11.44 -26.05
C ALA A 762 -5.52 12.58 -25.74
N LEU A 763 -5.23 13.36 -24.68
CA LEU A 763 -6.03 14.51 -24.29
C LEU A 763 -5.96 15.67 -25.31
N SER A 764 -4.78 15.92 -25.89
CA SER A 764 -4.60 16.92 -26.96
C SER A 764 -5.36 16.52 -28.23
N ALA A 765 -5.26 15.25 -28.62
CA ALA A 765 -6.02 14.74 -29.76
C ALA A 765 -7.53 14.83 -29.54
N TRP A 766 -8.00 14.55 -28.31
CA TRP A 766 -9.41 14.68 -27.97
C TRP A 766 -9.88 16.14 -27.97
N PHE A 767 -9.06 17.05 -27.46
CA PHE A 767 -9.33 18.50 -27.50
C PHE A 767 -9.53 18.98 -28.94
N ASP A 768 -8.64 18.59 -29.85
CA ASP A 768 -8.73 18.98 -31.26
C ASP A 768 -9.99 18.42 -31.91
N ALA A 769 -10.38 17.18 -31.60
CA ALA A 769 -11.64 16.61 -32.06
C ALA A 769 -12.86 17.41 -31.56
N VAL A 770 -12.88 17.84 -30.29
CA VAL A 770 -13.95 18.71 -29.75
C VAL A 770 -13.94 20.07 -30.46
N ASN A 771 -12.77 20.65 -30.71
CA ASN A 771 -12.63 21.92 -31.40
C ASN A 771 -13.15 21.86 -32.85
N HIS A 772 -12.82 20.79 -33.57
CA HIS A 772 -13.36 20.51 -34.91
C HIS A 772 -14.87 20.34 -34.88
N ALA A 773 -15.40 19.59 -33.92
CA ALA A 773 -16.84 19.42 -33.76
C ALA A 773 -17.53 20.75 -33.47
N TYR A 774 -16.94 21.61 -32.63
CA TYR A 774 -17.49 22.92 -32.27
C TYR A 774 -17.63 23.85 -33.48
N HIS A 775 -16.61 23.92 -34.33
CA HIS A 775 -16.57 24.81 -35.50
C HIS A 775 -17.24 24.24 -36.76
N PHE A 776 -17.90 23.08 -36.66
CA PHE A 776 -18.54 22.40 -37.79
C PHE A 776 -19.56 23.26 -38.55
N ASP A 777 -20.27 24.15 -37.85
CA ASP A 777 -21.25 25.08 -38.45
C ASP A 777 -20.61 26.04 -39.46
N SER A 778 -19.37 26.47 -39.17
CA SER A 778 -18.64 27.42 -40.02
C SER A 778 -17.99 26.67 -41.18
N ALA A 779 -17.46 25.47 -40.92
CA ALA A 779 -16.84 24.63 -41.93
C ALA A 779 -17.79 24.24 -43.09
N LEU A 780 -19.12 24.21 -42.86
CA LEU A 780 -20.11 23.87 -43.87
C LEU A 780 -20.86 25.06 -44.49
N LYS A 781 -20.75 26.26 -43.93
CA LYS A 781 -21.38 27.48 -44.47
C LYS A 781 -20.75 27.99 -45.77
N ASP A 782 -19.49 27.67 -46.00
CA ASP A 782 -18.71 28.15 -47.16
C ASP A 782 -18.82 27.26 -48.41
N GLY A 783 -19.74 26.29 -48.42
CA GLY A 783 -19.94 25.39 -49.55
C GLY A 783 -18.96 24.21 -49.51
N LEU A 784 -19.52 23.00 -49.68
CA LEU A 784 -18.88 21.70 -49.51
C LEU A 784 -17.73 21.35 -50.50
N GLU A 785 -17.16 22.32 -51.22
CA GLU A 785 -16.30 22.05 -52.37
C GLU A 785 -14.82 22.44 -52.22
N SER A 786 -14.43 23.13 -51.15
CA SER A 786 -13.02 23.30 -50.81
C SER A 786 -12.94 23.67 -49.35
N HIS A 787 -12.28 22.88 -48.52
CA HIS A 787 -11.38 23.37 -47.46
C HIS A 787 -10.93 22.19 -46.57
N TYR A 788 -9.64 22.23 -46.19
CA TYR A 788 -9.01 21.48 -45.11
C TYR A 788 -8.51 20.03 -45.35
N GLU A 789 -7.85 19.71 -46.47
CA GLU A 789 -6.69 18.79 -46.36
C GLU A 789 -5.50 19.64 -45.87
N ASN A 790 -5.00 19.37 -44.66
CA ASN A 790 -3.83 20.02 -44.04
C ASN A 790 -3.91 21.53 -43.69
N GLU A 791 -5.05 22.21 -43.88
CA GLU A 791 -5.27 23.52 -43.25
C GLU A 791 -5.77 23.32 -41.81
N MET A 792 -5.29 24.12 -40.87
CA MET A 792 -5.71 24.00 -39.46
C MET A 792 -7.13 24.55 -39.28
N PRO A 793 -7.96 23.94 -38.41
CA PRO A 793 -9.34 24.38 -38.22
C PRO A 793 -9.41 25.86 -37.83
N LEU A 794 -10.50 26.51 -38.23
CA LEU A 794 -10.84 27.84 -37.74
C LEU A 794 -10.92 27.78 -36.20
N GLY A 795 -10.11 28.56 -35.50
CA GLY A 795 -9.96 28.45 -34.04
C GLY A 795 -8.91 27.44 -33.57
N TYR A 796 -7.93 27.07 -34.41
CA TYR A 796 -6.81 26.23 -33.99
C TYR A 796 -6.10 26.79 -32.75
N VAL A 797 -5.92 25.90 -31.78
CA VAL A 797 -5.23 26.20 -30.52
C VAL A 797 -3.83 25.61 -30.61
N SER A 798 -2.81 26.46 -30.46
CA SER A 798 -1.41 26.01 -30.52
C SER A 798 -1.08 25.06 -29.38
N GLU A 799 -0.05 24.22 -29.54
CA GLU A 799 0.40 23.34 -28.45
C GLU A 799 0.77 24.11 -27.18
N ASP A 800 1.31 25.33 -27.29
CA ASP A 800 1.60 26.18 -26.14
C ASP A 800 0.32 26.64 -25.42
N GLN A 801 -0.72 27.02 -26.17
CA GLN A 801 -2.02 27.36 -25.58
C GLN A 801 -2.68 26.14 -24.93
N LYS A 802 -2.59 24.95 -25.55
CA LYS A 802 -3.06 23.70 -24.93
C LYS A 802 -2.34 23.39 -23.63
N ARG A 803 -1.02 23.62 -23.55
CA ARG A 803 -0.27 23.50 -22.29
C ARG A 803 -0.80 24.44 -21.21
N THR A 804 -1.15 25.68 -21.56
CA THR A 804 -1.77 26.62 -20.62
C THR A 804 -3.15 26.12 -20.16
N ILE A 805 -3.99 25.64 -21.07
CA ILE A 805 -5.31 25.06 -20.74
C ILE A 805 -5.15 23.85 -19.82
N PHE A 806 -4.22 22.94 -20.12
CA PHE A 806 -3.98 21.74 -19.32
C PHE A 806 -3.37 22.08 -17.95
N SER A 807 -2.53 23.10 -17.86
CA SER A 807 -2.05 23.61 -16.57
C SER A 807 -3.21 24.15 -15.74
N ALA A 808 -4.13 24.91 -16.35
CA ALA A 808 -5.29 25.44 -15.66
C ALA A 808 -6.30 24.34 -15.27
N LEU A 809 -6.40 23.24 -16.03
CA LEU A 809 -7.13 22.04 -15.62
C LEU A 809 -6.54 21.40 -14.36
N LYS A 810 -5.22 21.23 -14.29
CA LYS A 810 -4.56 20.74 -13.06
C LYS A 810 -4.85 21.66 -11.88
N SER A 811 -4.78 22.98 -12.08
CA SER A 811 -5.13 23.97 -11.04
C SER A 811 -6.60 23.91 -10.61
N ALA A 812 -7.52 23.52 -11.50
CA ALA A 812 -8.94 23.32 -11.19
C ALA A 812 -9.26 21.97 -10.50
N GLY A 813 -8.24 21.13 -10.27
CA GLY A 813 -8.37 19.86 -9.54
C GLY A 813 -8.56 18.61 -10.41
N TRP A 814 -8.27 18.69 -11.71
CA TRP A 814 -8.29 17.52 -12.62
C TRP A 814 -7.00 16.71 -12.54
N ASP A 815 -7.15 15.39 -12.56
CA ASP A 815 -6.06 14.44 -12.78
C ASP A 815 -5.88 14.21 -14.29
N LEU A 816 -4.74 14.66 -14.82
CA LEU A 816 -4.37 14.49 -16.22
C LEU A 816 -3.33 13.38 -16.43
N ASP A 817 -2.83 12.79 -15.35
CA ASP A 817 -1.78 11.79 -15.39
C ASP A 817 -2.38 10.38 -15.58
N THR A 818 -3.63 10.18 -15.13
CA THR A 818 -4.41 8.96 -15.40
C THR A 818 -5.03 8.98 -16.81
N ALA A 819 -4.65 8.01 -17.64
CA ALA A 819 -5.19 7.85 -19.00
C ALA A 819 -6.61 7.25 -18.99
N ALA A 820 -7.63 8.11 -18.99
CA ALA A 820 -9.05 7.70 -18.95
C ALA A 820 -9.82 7.92 -20.27
N LEU A 821 -9.15 8.33 -21.35
CA LEU A 821 -9.80 8.57 -22.65
C LEU A 821 -9.87 7.33 -23.56
N GLU A 822 -8.91 6.41 -23.40
CA GLU A 822 -8.81 5.19 -24.21
C GLU A 822 -9.54 4.04 -23.51
N THR A 823 -10.75 3.70 -23.96
CA THR A 823 -11.60 2.65 -23.35
C THR A 823 -11.40 1.26 -23.96
N ARG A 824 -10.34 1.07 -24.77
CA ARG A 824 -9.98 -0.17 -25.49
C ARG A 824 -8.46 -0.28 -25.55
N SER A 825 -7.95 -1.45 -25.96
CA SER A 825 -6.52 -1.71 -26.00
C SER A 825 -5.82 -0.61 -26.79
N PRO A 826 -4.88 0.13 -26.19
CA PRO A 826 -4.25 1.26 -26.85
C PRO A 826 -3.48 0.75 -28.07
N VAL A 827 -3.85 1.26 -29.24
CA VAL A 827 -3.14 1.01 -30.50
C VAL A 827 -2.32 2.24 -30.82
N ARG A 828 -1.10 2.04 -31.32
CA ARG A 828 -0.22 3.12 -31.75
C ARG A 828 0.22 2.92 -33.20
N VAL A 829 0.23 3.99 -33.96
CA VAL A 829 0.64 4.01 -35.37
C VAL A 829 2.15 4.24 -35.43
N ARG A 830 2.88 3.23 -35.91
CA ARG A 830 4.31 3.35 -36.22
C ARG A 830 4.48 3.65 -37.70
N VAL A 831 5.26 4.68 -38.02
CA VAL A 831 5.68 5.01 -39.39
C VAL A 831 7.05 4.36 -39.63
N GLY A 832 7.19 3.49 -40.63
CA GLY A 832 8.44 2.78 -40.93
C GLY A 832 8.24 1.31 -41.32
N ASP A 833 9.25 0.47 -41.11
CA ASP A 833 9.26 -0.95 -41.52
C ASP A 833 8.41 -1.89 -40.64
N GLY A 834 7.69 -1.33 -39.67
CA GLY A 834 6.82 -2.05 -38.75
C GLY A 834 7.54 -2.88 -37.69
N LYS A 835 8.88 -3.01 -37.75
CA LYS A 835 9.64 -3.78 -36.77
C LYS A 835 9.78 -2.99 -35.48
N LYS A 836 9.65 -3.69 -34.34
CA LYS A 836 10.02 -3.11 -33.04
C LYS A 836 11.54 -2.95 -33.10
N GLY A 837 12.04 -1.71 -33.03
CA GLY A 837 13.47 -1.46 -32.93
C GLY A 837 14.06 -2.37 -31.85
N MET A 838 15.06 -3.16 -32.23
CA MET A 838 15.71 -4.13 -31.34
C MET A 838 16.37 -3.43 -30.17
#